data_AF-A0A176X290-F1
#
_entry.id   AF-A0A176X290-F1
#
_cell.length_a   1.000
_cell.length_b   1.000
_cell.length_c   1.000
_cell.angle_alpha   90.00
_cell.angle_beta   90.00
_cell.angle_gamma   90.00
#
_symmetry.space_group_name_H-M   'P 1'
#
loop_
_entity.id
_entity.type
_entity.pdbx_description
1 polymer ?
#
loop_
_entity_poly.entity_id
_entity_poly.type
_entity_poly.pdbx_seq_one_letter_code
_entity_poly.pdbx_strand_id
1 'polypeptide(L)'
;MVVAFIGPTSVLASNLLYLGTMAALYGGIAYGAMALQGAFVQKPAVPKPEDGSYNLKQNVPPLSIVMGRVKKGGDYTFLEEANGTAYHITCLAGHRINGVLRHYLHDEAVTLSAGNNGWVVAPEHFAKPYRGSGNWVLIQWHAGLDGEIAYSDVVSAFPGVWTSDHRGDGLATVRMSCSTVTQEDYLEIYPNQMPEHSCVLEGALLYDPRLDSTVPGGAGGQRTSNHNSWTFSTNLALMRLRHLCSPWGGKMSYDRMHMPDWINAANVCDQIVVNRIGGVELRYHGGLWFRTNNDQIEVGRYLDEAGELVVYERADGKIGVHAGQFVEPDITLDQDHIFAIRVDKNKRLSSTVLAVRGRYVNTDNHFVTEDAAIYGDPYGEFDETERTKTFDNPVIQSHNHCQRKQKLTYIRANARKVSITANYSDAKNCAYRRFIRVHYPSRGLVNAIIEITSTVTLDLRNMRVSFSGIVVSSDLYAFNAATEEGSPGNTVTPVVPGGVPMPSGFVASVQTEVVSGGASAALIVGEWSFQALILNYEMEFEPVDGSAAAQSVYSKAGDTEVRTPYLVDGKQYRTRLRTWGGGTKSEWTDYQLLTAVADPTPPGPVTDVTVTEGTGQALFQWTAPNSSNYFACRLYLNTVNSFSGASLVATEYGPPSAIDQRAILGLDDGDYYAWLVAINSSGRPASAVPTGSFVVT
;
A
#
# COMPACT_ATOMS: atom_id res chain seq x y z
N MET A 1 -49.13 22.26 14.37
CA MET A 1 -48.66 20.94 13.92
C MET A 1 -47.28 20.72 14.52
N VAL A 2 -47.21 20.14 15.71
CA VAL A 2 -45.98 19.98 16.49
C VAL A 2 -45.43 18.59 16.18
N VAL A 3 -44.35 18.52 15.40
CA VAL A 3 -43.65 17.27 15.13
C VAL A 3 -42.61 17.08 16.25
N ALA A 4 -42.92 16.18 17.17
CA ALA A 4 -42.01 15.76 18.23
C ALA A 4 -41.04 14.69 17.70
N PHE A 5 -39.76 15.02 17.57
CA PHE A 5 -38.71 14.03 17.37
C PHE A 5 -38.32 13.42 18.73
N ILE A 6 -38.63 12.13 18.89
CA ILE A 6 -38.18 11.30 20.01
C ILE A 6 -36.87 10.62 19.56
N GLY A 7 -35.73 11.14 20.01
CA GLY A 7 -34.40 10.55 19.78
C GLY A 7 -33.93 9.71 20.99
N PRO A 8 -33.24 8.57 20.78
CA PRO A 8 -32.80 7.68 21.86
C PRO A 8 -31.66 8.31 22.68
N THR A 9 -31.91 8.58 23.96
CA THR A 9 -30.91 9.12 24.91
C THR A 9 -29.84 8.07 25.22
N SER A 10 -28.63 8.31 24.72
CA SER A 10 -27.37 7.69 25.14
C SER A 10 -26.42 8.80 25.60
N VAL A 11 -25.30 8.45 26.25
CA VAL A 11 -24.24 9.36 26.77
C VAL A 11 -23.79 10.43 25.75
N LEU A 12 -24.05 10.19 24.46
CA LEU A 12 -23.96 11.13 23.34
C LEU A 12 -24.67 12.48 23.57
N ALA A 13 -25.82 12.51 24.25
CA ALA A 13 -26.60 13.75 24.44
C ALA A 13 -26.17 14.57 25.68
N SER A 14 -25.65 13.92 26.72
CA SER A 14 -25.22 14.62 27.95
C SER A 14 -23.92 15.39 27.76
N ASN A 15 -22.97 14.86 26.99
CA ASN A 15 -21.72 15.57 26.71
C ASN A 15 -21.92 16.74 25.74
N LEU A 16 -22.89 16.63 24.81
CA LEU A 16 -23.27 17.71 23.89
C LEU A 16 -23.83 18.94 24.64
N LEU A 17 -24.65 18.71 25.67
CA LEU A 17 -25.21 19.78 26.49
C LEU A 17 -24.18 20.36 27.47
N TYR A 18 -23.26 19.54 28.00
CA TYR A 18 -22.28 19.99 28.99
C TYR A 18 -21.24 20.96 28.38
N LEU A 19 -20.71 20.67 27.19
CA LEU A 19 -19.82 21.61 26.48
C LEU A 19 -20.57 22.85 25.96
N GLY A 20 -21.80 22.68 25.46
CA GLY A 20 -22.62 23.78 24.97
C GLY A 20 -23.05 24.77 26.07
N THR A 21 -23.20 24.31 27.31
CA THR A 21 -23.60 25.15 28.45
C THR A 21 -22.39 25.84 29.13
N MET A 22 -21.19 25.27 29.02
CA MET A 22 -19.95 25.89 29.53
C MET A 22 -19.51 27.14 28.75
N ALA A 23 -19.96 27.29 27.50
CA ALA A 23 -19.83 28.56 26.78
C ALA A 23 -20.72 29.68 27.36
N ALA A 24 -21.76 29.34 28.13
CA ALA A 24 -22.75 30.29 28.61
C ALA A 24 -22.55 30.76 30.06
N LEU A 25 -21.84 30.02 30.93
CA LEU A 25 -21.87 30.28 32.38
C LEU A 25 -20.65 31.02 32.96
N TYR A 26 -19.48 31.02 32.31
CA TYR A 26 -18.28 31.72 32.83
C TYR A 26 -17.52 32.55 31.79
N GLY A 27 -18.24 33.11 30.82
CA GLY A 27 -17.72 34.08 29.84
C GLY A 27 -18.76 35.13 29.51
N GLY A 28 -19.00 36.07 30.43
CA GLY A 28 -19.89 37.21 30.19
C GLY A 28 -19.51 37.99 28.92
N ILE A 29 -20.47 38.06 27.98
CA ILE A 29 -20.67 39.09 26.96
C ILE A 29 -19.72 39.10 25.73
N ALA A 30 -18.59 38.38 25.70
CA ALA A 30 -17.73 38.37 24.49
C ALA A 30 -17.96 37.19 23.52
N TYR A 31 -18.51 36.04 23.97
CA TYR A 31 -18.67 34.84 23.13
C TYR A 31 -20.11 34.55 22.66
N GLY A 32 -21.11 35.23 23.23
CA GLY A 32 -22.52 35.08 22.84
C GLY A 32 -22.83 35.58 21.42
N ALA A 33 -22.00 36.48 20.88
CA ALA A 33 -22.16 37.00 19.51
C ALA A 33 -21.57 36.06 18.44
N MET A 34 -20.59 35.19 18.77
CA MET A 34 -20.03 34.23 17.80
C MET A 34 -20.80 32.89 17.77
N ALA A 35 -21.47 32.51 18.86
CA ALA A 35 -22.27 31.28 18.91
C ALA A 35 -23.56 31.36 18.06
N LEU A 36 -24.12 32.56 17.85
CA LEU A 36 -25.27 32.79 16.97
C LEU A 36 -24.89 32.96 15.49
N GLN A 37 -23.63 33.29 15.18
CA GLN A 37 -23.12 33.28 13.79
C GLN A 37 -22.62 31.90 13.34
N GLY A 38 -22.18 31.04 14.27
CA GLY A 38 -21.74 29.67 13.97
C GLY A 38 -22.86 28.65 13.72
N ALA A 39 -24.11 28.97 14.10
CA ALA A 39 -25.25 28.06 13.95
C ALA A 39 -25.70 27.84 12.48
N PHE A 40 -25.18 28.64 11.54
CA PHE A 40 -25.52 28.57 10.11
C PHE A 40 -24.37 28.14 9.20
N VAL A 41 -23.20 27.77 9.75
CA VAL A 41 -22.11 27.16 8.96
C VAL A 41 -21.98 25.72 9.41
N GLN A 42 -22.52 24.79 8.60
CA GLN A 42 -22.23 23.37 8.78
C GLN A 42 -20.72 23.15 8.61
N LYS A 43 -20.02 22.89 9.71
CA LYS A 43 -18.61 22.49 9.65
C LYS A 43 -18.51 21.11 9.00
N PRO A 44 -17.41 20.82 8.26
CA PRO A 44 -17.19 19.50 7.71
C PRO A 44 -17.14 18.45 8.82
N ALA A 45 -17.78 17.31 8.60
CA ALA A 45 -17.72 16.16 9.50
C ALA A 45 -16.28 15.63 9.63
N VAL A 46 -15.97 15.02 10.76
CA VAL A 46 -14.69 14.31 10.95
C VAL A 46 -14.53 13.24 9.86
N PRO A 47 -13.41 13.23 9.12
CA PRO A 47 -13.19 12.26 8.04
C PRO A 47 -13.19 10.82 8.54
N LYS A 48 -13.63 9.91 7.67
CA LYS A 48 -13.39 8.49 7.86
C LYS A 48 -11.92 8.16 7.60
N PRO A 49 -11.39 7.05 8.13
CA PRO A 49 -10.02 6.61 7.83
C PRO A 49 -9.73 6.54 6.33
N GLU A 50 -10.67 6.00 5.56
CA GLU A 50 -10.58 5.82 4.10
C GLU A 50 -10.46 7.14 3.32
N ASP A 51 -11.05 8.24 3.83
CA ASP A 51 -11.03 9.56 3.18
C ASP A 51 -9.61 10.16 3.12
N GLY A 52 -8.68 9.62 3.90
CA GLY A 52 -7.30 10.06 3.99
C GLY A 52 -6.34 9.24 3.14
N SER A 53 -6.82 8.23 2.40
CA SER A 53 -5.96 7.27 1.70
C SER A 53 -5.19 7.85 0.50
N TYR A 54 -5.64 8.98 -0.04
CA TYR A 54 -5.09 9.63 -1.24
C TYR A 54 -4.48 11.00 -0.94
N ASN A 55 -3.66 11.49 -1.87
CA ASN A 55 -3.07 12.83 -1.78
C ASN A 55 -4.04 13.91 -2.27
N LEU A 56 -4.16 15.02 -1.54
CA LEU A 56 -5.06 16.12 -1.89
C LEU A 56 -4.28 17.28 -2.53
N LYS A 57 -4.72 17.73 -3.71
CA LYS A 57 -4.21 18.95 -4.36
C LYS A 57 -5.24 20.07 -4.24
N GLN A 58 -5.02 21.00 -3.32
CA GLN A 58 -5.86 22.18 -3.10
C GLN A 58 -4.95 23.39 -2.83
N ASN A 59 -5.39 24.59 -3.21
CA ASN A 59 -4.57 25.81 -3.05
C ASN A 59 -4.21 26.11 -1.59
N VAL A 60 -5.16 25.92 -0.66
CA VAL A 60 -4.94 26.11 0.79
C VAL A 60 -5.75 25.06 1.57
N PRO A 61 -5.22 23.84 1.75
CA PRO A 61 -5.90 22.81 2.54
C PRO A 61 -5.78 23.12 4.04
N PRO A 62 -6.85 22.92 4.85
CA PRO A 62 -6.74 22.99 6.29
C PRO A 62 -5.77 21.92 6.81
N LEU A 63 -4.88 22.29 7.72
CA LEU A 63 -3.87 21.39 8.28
C LEU A 63 -4.51 20.13 8.86
N SER A 64 -3.91 18.98 8.56
CA SER A 64 -4.30 17.69 9.12
C SER A 64 -3.65 17.49 10.49
N ILE A 65 -4.40 17.02 11.47
CA ILE A 65 -3.93 16.61 12.79
C ILE A 65 -4.06 15.10 12.89
N VAL A 66 -2.99 14.44 13.32
CA VAL A 66 -2.92 12.97 13.41
C VAL A 66 -2.58 12.58 14.84
N MET A 67 -3.38 11.71 15.45
CA MET A 67 -3.12 11.16 16.78
C MET A 67 -3.19 9.63 16.75
N GLY A 68 -2.27 8.97 17.44
CA GLY A 68 -2.12 7.51 17.37
C GLY A 68 -1.51 7.04 16.06
N ARG A 69 -1.84 5.81 15.64
CA ARG A 69 -1.41 5.25 14.35
C ARG A 69 -2.50 5.41 13.32
N VAL A 70 -2.21 5.90 12.12
CA VAL A 70 -3.18 5.96 11.01
C VAL A 70 -2.50 5.70 9.67
N LYS A 71 -3.25 5.20 8.68
CA LYS A 71 -2.84 5.27 7.26
C LYS A 71 -3.39 6.57 6.67
N LYS A 72 -2.53 7.39 6.07
CA LYS A 72 -2.90 8.66 5.43
C LYS A 72 -1.90 9.08 4.34
N GLY A 73 -2.41 9.63 3.24
CA GLY A 73 -1.69 10.43 2.23
C GLY A 73 -1.62 11.91 2.61
N GLY A 74 -0.76 12.68 1.96
CA GLY A 74 -0.50 14.07 2.33
C GLY A 74 -1.24 15.10 1.47
N ASP A 75 -1.24 16.34 1.94
CA ASP A 75 -1.72 17.49 1.17
C ASP A 75 -0.55 18.07 0.35
N TYR A 76 -0.71 18.25 -0.97
CA TYR A 76 0.37 18.74 -1.83
C TYR A 76 0.78 20.17 -1.47
N THR A 77 2.09 20.38 -1.33
CA THR A 77 2.73 21.68 -1.14
C THR A 77 3.69 22.03 -2.27
N PHE A 78 4.24 21.02 -2.96
CA PHE A 78 5.12 21.18 -4.11
C PHE A 78 4.90 20.02 -5.09
N LEU A 79 4.82 20.33 -6.38
CA LEU A 79 4.78 19.33 -7.45
C LEU A 79 5.36 19.94 -8.72
N GLU A 80 6.63 19.69 -8.99
CA GLU A 80 7.34 20.23 -10.15
C GLU A 80 8.24 19.16 -10.78
N GLU A 81 8.64 19.38 -12.03
CA GLU A 81 9.49 18.47 -12.80
C GLU A 81 10.82 19.13 -13.15
N ALA A 82 11.91 18.37 -13.03
CA ALA A 82 13.22 18.77 -13.51
C ALA A 82 13.99 17.56 -14.07
N ASN A 83 14.52 17.71 -15.29
CA ASN A 83 15.37 16.74 -15.98
C ASN A 83 14.78 15.31 -16.06
N GLY A 84 13.48 15.22 -16.35
CA GLY A 84 12.74 13.97 -16.42
C GLY A 84 12.40 13.37 -15.07
N THR A 85 12.50 14.11 -13.96
CA THR A 85 12.12 13.63 -12.62
C THR A 85 11.05 14.52 -12.02
N ALA A 86 9.91 13.93 -11.65
CA ALA A 86 8.87 14.62 -10.91
C ALA A 86 9.20 14.62 -9.41
N TYR A 87 9.09 15.78 -8.74
CA TYR A 87 9.32 15.96 -7.31
C TYR A 87 8.02 16.38 -6.63
N HIS A 88 7.64 15.63 -5.61
CA HIS A 88 6.43 15.79 -4.83
C HIS A 88 6.85 16.15 -3.41
N ILE A 89 6.23 17.18 -2.82
CA ILE A 89 6.29 17.39 -1.37
C ILE A 89 4.86 17.48 -0.85
N THR A 90 4.51 16.58 0.06
CA THR A 90 3.20 16.52 0.69
C THR A 90 3.31 16.73 2.20
N CYS A 91 2.34 17.43 2.78
CA CYS A 91 2.21 17.62 4.23
C CYS A 91 1.30 16.54 4.81
N LEU A 92 1.86 15.68 5.66
CA LEU A 92 1.12 14.60 6.32
C LEU A 92 0.34 15.11 7.54
N ALA A 93 0.97 15.97 8.34
CA ALA A 93 0.39 16.50 9.58
C ALA A 93 0.94 17.90 9.91
N GLY A 94 0.08 18.78 10.41
CA GLY A 94 0.38 20.12 10.89
C GLY A 94 0.92 20.17 12.32
N HIS A 95 1.73 19.19 12.69
CA HIS A 95 2.48 19.12 13.94
C HIS A 95 3.58 18.07 13.82
N ARG A 96 4.50 18.08 14.79
CA ARG A 96 5.50 17.01 14.95
C ARG A 96 4.85 15.63 15.08
N ILE A 97 5.29 14.68 14.27
CA ILE A 97 4.94 13.26 14.37
C ILE A 97 6.07 12.46 15.05
N ASN A 98 5.76 11.27 15.56
CA ASN A 98 6.80 10.37 16.06
C ASN A 98 7.61 9.78 14.89
N GLY A 99 6.91 9.38 13.83
CA GLY A 99 7.53 9.01 12.58
C GLY A 99 6.65 8.20 11.64
N VAL A 100 7.18 7.91 10.46
CA VAL A 100 6.53 7.02 9.49
C VAL A 100 6.96 5.58 9.76
N LEU A 101 6.01 4.64 9.70
CA LEU A 101 6.23 3.21 9.92
C LEU A 101 6.34 2.42 8.61
N ARG A 102 5.51 2.76 7.62
CA ARG A 102 5.46 2.07 6.33
C ARG A 102 4.96 3.02 5.24
N HIS A 103 5.62 3.01 4.10
CA HIS A 103 5.18 3.77 2.92
C HIS A 103 4.39 2.86 1.97
N TYR A 104 3.48 3.46 1.23
CA TYR A 104 2.71 2.85 0.18
C TYR A 104 2.79 3.73 -1.07
N LEU A 105 2.85 3.08 -2.23
CA LEU A 105 2.67 3.70 -3.53
C LEU A 105 1.41 3.09 -4.13
N HIS A 106 0.37 3.92 -4.31
CA HIS A 106 -1.00 3.46 -4.47
C HIS A 106 -1.40 2.53 -3.30
N ASP A 107 -1.77 1.28 -3.59
CA ASP A 107 -2.14 0.28 -2.59
C ASP A 107 -1.00 -0.68 -2.23
N GLU A 108 0.19 -0.51 -2.82
CA GLU A 108 1.31 -1.42 -2.64
C GLU A 108 2.29 -0.91 -1.58
N ALA A 109 2.58 -1.77 -0.59
CA ALA A 109 3.55 -1.47 0.46
C ALA A 109 4.97 -1.50 -0.11
N VAL A 110 5.74 -0.43 0.14
CA VAL A 110 7.11 -0.32 -0.36
C VAL A 110 8.15 -0.46 0.74
N THR A 111 9.30 -1.03 0.38
CA THR A 111 10.49 -1.11 1.22
C THR A 111 11.54 -0.14 0.70
N LEU A 112 12.17 0.61 1.60
CA LEU A 112 13.19 1.60 1.25
C LEU A 112 14.59 1.10 1.63
N SER A 113 15.60 1.56 0.91
CA SER A 113 17.01 1.20 1.07
C SER A 113 17.63 1.60 2.41
N ALA A 114 17.08 2.60 3.11
CA ALA A 114 17.60 3.06 4.40
C ALA A 114 16.46 3.38 5.40
N GLY A 115 15.98 2.34 6.09
CA GLY A 115 14.88 2.48 7.04
C GLY A 115 13.62 2.99 6.36
N ASN A 116 13.07 4.11 6.83
CA ASN A 116 11.92 4.79 6.21
C ASN A 116 12.32 6.03 5.38
N ASN A 117 13.59 6.17 4.99
CA ASN A 117 14.09 7.23 4.09
C ASN A 117 15.06 6.64 3.06
N GLY A 118 14.70 6.62 1.79
CA GLY A 118 15.62 6.21 0.74
C GLY A 118 14.94 5.81 -0.56
N TRP A 119 15.74 5.24 -1.45
CA TRP A 119 15.25 4.64 -2.68
C TRP A 119 14.33 3.46 -2.39
N VAL A 120 13.25 3.34 -3.14
CA VAL A 120 12.38 2.16 -3.13
C VAL A 120 13.14 0.99 -3.73
N VAL A 121 13.25 -0.10 -2.97
CA VAL A 121 13.96 -1.34 -3.35
C VAL A 121 13.05 -2.55 -3.47
N ALA A 122 11.84 -2.45 -2.91
CA ALA A 122 10.78 -3.42 -3.15
C ALA A 122 9.44 -2.67 -3.16
N PRO A 123 8.47 -3.10 -3.96
CA PRO A 123 8.49 -4.25 -4.88
C PRO A 123 9.48 -4.11 -6.06
N GLU A 124 9.86 -5.25 -6.65
CA GLU A 124 11.00 -5.35 -7.58
C GLU A 124 10.87 -4.45 -8.82
N HIS A 125 9.65 -4.20 -9.31
CA HIS A 125 9.45 -3.33 -10.48
C HIS A 125 9.89 -1.87 -10.24
N PHE A 126 9.94 -1.38 -9.00
CA PHE A 126 10.52 -0.07 -8.66
C PHE A 126 12.05 -0.07 -8.54
N ALA A 127 12.66 -1.25 -8.51
CA ALA A 127 14.10 -1.48 -8.33
C ALA A 127 14.75 -2.21 -9.52
N LYS A 128 14.04 -2.31 -10.65
CA LYS A 128 14.51 -3.00 -11.85
C LYS A 128 15.66 -2.21 -12.50
N PRO A 129 16.87 -2.78 -12.61
CA PRO A 129 18.02 -2.09 -13.18
C PRO A 129 17.86 -1.88 -14.69
N TYR A 130 18.00 -0.63 -15.13
CA TYR A 130 18.04 -0.28 -16.56
C TYR A 130 19.12 0.77 -16.84
N ARG A 131 19.96 0.51 -17.85
CA ARG A 131 21.06 1.40 -18.31
C ARG A 131 21.93 2.00 -17.19
N GLY A 132 22.15 1.25 -16.11
CA GLY A 132 23.00 1.66 -14.98
C GLY A 132 22.28 2.38 -13.82
N SER A 133 20.97 2.61 -13.90
CA SER A 133 20.14 3.12 -12.80
C SER A 133 19.23 2.02 -12.26
N GLY A 134 19.27 1.81 -10.94
CA GLY A 134 18.57 0.70 -10.27
C GLY A 134 17.22 1.05 -9.67
N ASN A 135 17.01 2.28 -9.20
CA ASN A 135 15.82 2.64 -8.44
C ASN A 135 15.13 3.86 -9.06
N TRP A 136 13.81 3.79 -9.18
CA TRP A 136 13.02 4.80 -9.91
C TRP A 136 12.35 5.83 -9.00
N VAL A 137 12.09 5.43 -7.75
CA VAL A 137 11.39 6.24 -6.76
C VAL A 137 12.26 6.45 -5.52
N LEU A 138 12.42 7.70 -5.08
CA LEU A 138 13.10 8.08 -3.84
C LEU A 138 12.08 8.71 -2.90
N ILE A 139 12.04 8.25 -1.65
CA ILE A 139 11.16 8.77 -0.61
C ILE A 139 11.99 9.25 0.58
N GLN A 140 11.71 10.45 1.04
CA GLN A 140 12.27 11.02 2.26
C GLN A 140 11.14 11.67 3.07
N TRP A 141 11.26 11.71 4.38
CA TRP A 141 10.31 12.40 5.24
C TRP A 141 11.01 13.18 6.34
N HIS A 142 10.30 14.18 6.84
CA HIS A 142 10.68 15.02 7.97
C HIS A 142 9.57 15.01 9.02
N ALA A 143 9.97 15.02 10.29
CA ALA A 143 9.07 14.78 11.40
C ALA A 143 8.20 15.98 11.77
N GLY A 144 8.53 17.19 11.29
CA GLY A 144 7.87 18.43 11.66
C GLY A 144 8.42 19.00 12.96
N LEU A 145 9.75 19.08 13.06
CA LEU A 145 10.46 19.73 14.16
C LEU A 145 10.15 21.24 14.19
N ASP A 146 10.27 21.88 15.35
CA ASP A 146 10.03 23.33 15.51
C ASP A 146 10.92 24.18 14.58
N GLY A 147 12.14 23.72 14.32
CA GLY A 147 12.99 24.18 13.23
C GLY A 147 13.40 22.97 12.40
N GLU A 148 12.83 22.87 11.20
CA GLU A 148 13.09 21.77 10.28
C GLU A 148 14.16 22.17 9.26
N ILE A 149 14.53 21.26 8.37
CA ILE A 149 15.45 21.52 7.26
C ILE A 149 14.71 21.36 5.92
N ALA A 150 15.09 22.15 4.93
CA ALA A 150 14.60 21.96 3.57
C ALA A 150 15.22 20.72 2.93
N TYR A 151 14.47 20.02 2.08
CA TYR A 151 14.98 18.91 1.27
C TYR A 151 16.08 19.40 0.32
N SER A 152 17.33 19.04 0.61
CA SER A 152 18.51 19.60 -0.06
C SER A 152 18.59 19.28 -1.55
N ASP A 153 18.09 18.12 -1.95
CA ASP A 153 18.01 17.68 -3.33
C ASP A 153 16.97 18.47 -4.12
N VAL A 154 15.84 18.84 -3.51
CA VAL A 154 14.83 19.72 -4.12
C VAL A 154 15.36 21.14 -4.27
N VAL A 155 16.06 21.66 -3.24
CA VAL A 155 16.75 22.97 -3.35
C VAL A 155 17.75 22.98 -4.50
N SER A 156 18.46 21.86 -4.70
CA SER A 156 19.44 21.72 -5.79
C SER A 156 18.78 21.61 -7.17
N ALA A 157 17.64 20.91 -7.26
CA ALA A 157 16.92 20.71 -8.51
C ALA A 157 16.14 21.97 -8.96
N PHE A 158 15.68 22.79 -8.02
CA PHE A 158 14.85 23.97 -8.29
C PHE A 158 15.41 25.26 -7.66
N PRO A 159 16.64 25.67 -8.02
CA PRO A 159 17.25 26.85 -7.44
C PRO A 159 16.41 28.10 -7.72
N GLY A 160 16.07 28.84 -6.66
CA GLY A 160 15.26 30.06 -6.72
C GLY A 160 13.76 29.86 -6.62
N VAL A 161 13.23 28.67 -6.89
CA VAL A 161 11.82 28.31 -6.64
C VAL A 161 11.68 27.67 -5.26
N TRP A 162 12.55 26.72 -4.94
CA TRP A 162 12.65 26.10 -3.61
C TRP A 162 14.01 26.42 -3.00
N THR A 163 14.00 27.16 -1.90
CA THR A 163 15.22 27.63 -1.20
C THR A 163 15.38 26.95 0.15
N SER A 164 16.52 27.15 0.81
CA SER A 164 16.76 26.68 2.19
C SER A 164 15.76 27.22 3.22
N ASP A 165 15.00 28.26 2.88
CA ASP A 165 13.97 28.85 3.75
C ASP A 165 12.65 28.07 3.69
N HIS A 166 12.47 27.21 2.67
CA HIS A 166 11.29 26.35 2.52
C HIS A 166 11.45 25.07 3.36
N ARG A 167 11.54 25.25 4.68
CA ARG A 167 11.87 24.19 5.64
C ARG A 167 10.68 23.35 6.08
N GLY A 168 9.48 23.94 6.09
CA GLY A 168 8.29 23.29 6.63
C GLY A 168 8.32 23.16 8.16
N ASP A 169 8.81 24.18 8.86
CA ASP A 169 8.88 24.21 10.33
C ASP A 169 7.53 23.83 10.98
N GLY A 170 7.56 22.85 11.88
CA GLY A 170 6.38 22.34 12.58
C GLY A 170 5.44 21.47 11.73
N LEU A 171 5.78 21.18 10.47
CA LEU A 171 4.98 20.36 9.54
C LEU A 171 5.69 19.04 9.24
N ALA A 172 5.01 17.93 9.51
CA ALA A 172 5.49 16.62 9.06
C ALA A 172 5.26 16.49 7.56
N THR A 173 6.33 16.31 6.80
CA THR A 173 6.29 16.27 5.33
C THR A 173 6.90 14.99 4.79
N VAL A 174 6.46 14.60 3.60
CA VAL A 174 7.11 13.58 2.78
C VAL A 174 7.48 14.20 1.46
N ARG A 175 8.72 13.98 1.05
CA ARG A 175 9.23 14.24 -0.29
C ARG A 175 9.34 12.92 -1.05
N MET A 176 8.74 12.84 -2.23
CA MET A 176 8.84 11.71 -3.15
C MET A 176 9.33 12.21 -4.51
N SER A 177 10.21 11.47 -5.17
CA SER A 177 10.53 11.73 -6.57
C SER A 177 10.35 10.49 -7.41
N CYS A 178 9.80 10.68 -8.60
CA CYS A 178 9.56 9.64 -9.58
C CYS A 178 10.33 9.97 -10.86
N SER A 179 11.31 9.14 -11.20
CA SER A 179 12.10 9.32 -12.42
C SER A 179 11.34 8.81 -13.64
N THR A 180 11.43 9.51 -14.76
CA THR A 180 10.84 9.08 -16.03
C THR A 180 11.52 7.82 -16.53
N VAL A 181 10.72 6.92 -17.08
CA VAL A 181 11.14 5.64 -17.64
C VAL A 181 10.88 5.61 -19.14
N THR A 182 11.56 4.73 -19.86
CA THR A 182 11.32 4.51 -21.30
C THR A 182 9.88 4.08 -21.54
N GLN A 183 9.32 4.41 -22.70
CA GLN A 183 7.95 4.03 -23.06
C GLN A 183 7.72 2.50 -22.99
N GLU A 184 8.76 1.73 -23.31
CA GLU A 184 8.74 0.26 -23.28
C GLU A 184 8.59 -0.33 -21.87
N ASP A 185 9.13 0.34 -20.85
CA ASP A 185 9.15 -0.14 -19.46
C ASP A 185 8.15 0.62 -18.57
N TYR A 186 7.44 1.61 -19.13
CA TYR A 186 6.58 2.49 -18.37
C TYR A 186 5.49 1.75 -17.60
N LEU A 187 4.78 0.84 -18.25
CA LEU A 187 3.72 0.07 -17.60
C LEU A 187 4.26 -1.08 -16.74
N GLU A 188 5.53 -1.43 -16.89
CA GLU A 188 6.18 -2.41 -16.02
C GLU A 188 6.57 -1.76 -14.69
N ILE A 189 7.23 -0.60 -14.75
CA ILE A 189 7.70 0.12 -13.56
C ILE A 189 6.56 0.88 -12.89
N TYR A 190 5.67 1.48 -13.67
CA TYR A 190 4.53 2.30 -13.21
C TYR A 190 3.19 1.75 -13.75
N PRO A 191 2.77 0.53 -13.34
CA PRO A 191 1.54 -0.10 -13.83
C PRO A 191 0.29 0.74 -13.55
N ASN A 192 0.30 1.47 -12.43
CA ASN A 192 -0.78 2.35 -11.99
C ASN A 192 -0.52 3.83 -12.32
N GLN A 193 0.31 4.11 -13.33
CA GLN A 193 0.79 5.46 -13.66
C GLN A 193 1.69 6.04 -12.56
N MET A 194 1.84 7.37 -12.54
CA MET A 194 2.67 8.07 -11.58
C MET A 194 2.31 7.66 -10.13
N PRO A 195 3.29 7.18 -9.34
CA PRO A 195 3.05 6.73 -7.98
C PRO A 195 2.31 7.75 -7.11
N GLU A 196 1.29 7.29 -6.38
CA GLU A 196 0.62 8.10 -5.36
C GLU A 196 1.06 7.68 -3.96
N HIS A 197 1.73 8.58 -3.25
CA HIS A 197 2.23 8.29 -1.91
C HIS A 197 1.12 8.24 -0.85
N SER A 198 1.11 7.20 -0.03
CA SER A 198 0.45 7.22 1.28
C SER A 198 1.34 6.52 2.31
N CYS A 199 1.06 6.69 3.60
CA CYS A 199 1.86 6.01 4.62
C CYS A 199 1.06 5.66 5.87
N VAL A 200 1.53 4.64 6.59
CA VAL A 200 1.15 4.41 7.98
C VAL A 200 2.13 5.17 8.85
N LEU A 201 1.63 6.11 9.65
CA LEU A 201 2.43 6.95 10.52
C LEU A 201 1.96 6.93 11.98
N GLU A 202 2.89 7.24 12.88
CA GLU A 202 2.64 7.52 14.29
C GLU A 202 2.58 9.03 14.49
N GLY A 203 1.40 9.53 14.85
CA GLY A 203 1.10 10.95 14.92
C GLY A 203 1.70 11.69 16.12
N ALA A 204 0.88 12.57 16.71
CA ALA A 204 1.31 13.51 17.74
C ALA A 204 1.95 12.81 18.95
N LEU A 205 3.07 13.37 19.41
CA LEU A 205 3.61 13.09 20.74
C LEU A 205 2.65 13.64 21.80
N LEU A 206 2.42 12.88 22.87
CA LEU A 206 1.43 13.17 23.89
C LEU A 206 2.10 13.46 25.23
N TYR A 207 1.62 14.50 25.90
CA TYR A 207 1.97 14.75 27.30
C TYR A 207 1.31 13.68 28.18
N ASP A 208 2.12 12.96 28.94
CA ASP A 208 1.67 12.00 29.94
C ASP A 208 1.96 12.54 31.35
N PRO A 209 0.93 12.94 32.12
CA PRO A 209 1.11 13.45 33.48
C PRO A 209 1.71 12.42 34.44
N ARG A 210 1.68 11.13 34.11
CA ARG A 210 2.36 10.08 34.89
C ARG A 210 3.88 10.19 34.75
N LEU A 211 4.36 10.80 33.68
CA LEU A 211 5.77 10.97 33.35
C LEU A 211 6.31 12.37 33.70
N ASP A 212 5.55 13.18 34.45
CA ASP A 212 5.93 14.52 34.90
C ASP A 212 6.06 14.56 36.43
N SER A 213 7.30 14.65 36.92
CA SER A 213 7.63 14.80 38.35
C SER A 213 7.11 16.08 39.02
N THR A 214 6.64 17.08 38.26
CA THR A 214 6.05 18.32 38.82
C THR A 214 4.55 18.20 39.07
N VAL A 215 3.92 17.12 38.60
CA VAL A 215 2.51 16.83 38.79
C VAL A 215 2.31 15.85 39.96
N PRO A 216 1.36 16.10 40.88
CA PRO A 216 1.02 15.14 41.92
C PRO A 216 0.62 13.77 41.36
N GLY A 217 1.35 12.73 41.75
CA GLY A 217 1.15 11.36 41.24
C GLY A 217 1.96 11.00 39.98
N GLY A 218 2.70 11.96 39.41
CA GLY A 218 3.61 11.74 38.29
C GLY A 218 5.07 11.56 38.71
N ALA A 219 5.86 10.92 37.85
CA ALA A 219 7.30 10.75 38.00
C ALA A 219 7.99 10.74 36.64
N GLY A 220 9.02 11.57 36.44
CA GLY A 220 9.76 11.62 35.17
C GLY A 220 10.07 13.04 34.71
N GLY A 221 10.55 13.14 33.47
CA GLY A 221 11.08 14.37 32.89
C GLY A 221 10.16 15.10 31.90
N GLN A 222 8.93 14.61 31.65
CA GLN A 222 8.00 15.32 30.78
C GLN A 222 7.60 16.66 31.41
N ARG A 223 7.33 17.68 30.59
CA ARG A 223 6.84 19.00 31.02
C ARG A 223 5.78 19.53 30.06
N THR A 224 4.71 20.11 30.57
CA THR A 224 3.66 20.75 29.75
C THR A 224 4.18 21.88 28.86
N SER A 225 5.23 22.59 29.29
CA SER A 225 5.86 23.70 28.56
C SER A 225 6.95 23.27 27.58
N ASN A 226 7.36 22.00 27.58
CA ASN A 226 8.41 21.48 26.69
C ASN A 226 7.87 20.31 25.86
N HIS A 227 7.38 20.61 24.66
CA HIS A 227 6.83 19.61 23.73
C HIS A 227 7.86 18.54 23.30
N ASN A 228 9.15 18.86 23.33
CA ASN A 228 10.21 17.90 22.97
C ASN A 228 10.41 16.80 24.04
N SER A 229 9.86 16.98 25.24
CA SER A 229 9.90 15.96 26.29
C SER A 229 8.80 14.89 26.13
N TRP A 230 7.80 15.13 25.29
CA TRP A 230 6.65 14.25 25.15
C TRP A 230 6.97 13.03 24.30
N THR A 231 6.21 11.96 24.50
CA THR A 231 6.44 10.67 23.85
C THR A 231 5.21 10.19 23.10
N PHE A 232 5.40 9.32 22.12
CA PHE A 232 4.30 8.73 21.38
C PHE A 232 3.47 7.79 22.28
N SER A 233 2.15 7.80 22.08
CA SER A 233 1.23 6.86 22.72
C SER A 233 -0.08 6.78 21.93
N THR A 234 -0.75 5.63 22.01
CA THR A 234 -2.10 5.38 21.46
C THR A 234 -3.20 5.47 22.52
N ASN A 235 -2.86 5.89 23.75
CA ASN A 235 -3.78 5.98 24.89
C ASN A 235 -4.82 7.09 24.70
N LEU A 236 -6.10 6.72 24.71
CA LEU A 236 -7.20 7.64 24.36
C LEU A 236 -7.43 8.74 25.40
N ALA A 237 -7.13 8.51 26.68
CA ALA A 237 -7.20 9.56 27.70
C ALA A 237 -6.15 10.65 27.45
N LEU A 238 -4.93 10.27 27.06
CA LEU A 238 -3.87 11.22 26.73
C LEU A 238 -4.15 11.97 25.42
N MET A 239 -4.71 11.29 24.40
CA MET A 239 -5.18 11.97 23.20
C MET A 239 -6.25 12.99 23.49
N ARG A 240 -7.21 12.63 24.36
CA ARG A 240 -8.28 13.54 24.78
C ARG A 240 -7.76 14.75 25.55
N LEU A 241 -6.80 14.55 26.45
CA LEU A 241 -6.10 15.61 27.17
C LEU A 241 -5.38 16.56 26.20
N ARG A 242 -4.61 15.99 25.25
CA ARG A 242 -3.93 16.76 24.19
C ARG A 242 -4.93 17.56 23.36
N HIS A 243 -6.06 16.96 22.97
CA HIS A 243 -7.11 17.65 22.22
C HIS A 243 -7.70 18.83 23.01
N LEU A 244 -7.97 18.69 24.31
CA LEU A 244 -8.44 19.81 25.15
C LEU A 244 -7.43 20.95 25.25
N CYS A 245 -6.14 20.63 25.34
CA CYS A 245 -5.09 21.62 25.59
C CYS A 245 -4.44 22.21 24.33
N SER A 246 -4.80 21.71 23.14
CA SER A 246 -4.20 22.18 21.88
C SER A 246 -5.01 23.32 21.24
N PRO A 247 -4.35 24.21 20.45
CA PRO A 247 -5.04 25.30 19.76
C PRO A 247 -6.13 24.86 18.78
N TRP A 248 -6.01 23.66 18.23
CA TRP A 248 -6.97 23.04 17.30
C TRP A 248 -8.08 22.25 18.00
N GLY A 249 -8.11 22.20 19.34
CA GLY A 249 -9.22 21.68 20.12
C GLY A 249 -9.69 22.70 21.15
N GLY A 250 -9.62 22.38 22.44
CA GLY A 250 -10.17 23.23 23.49
C GLY A 250 -9.37 24.49 23.85
N LYS A 251 -8.10 24.58 23.41
CA LYS A 251 -7.15 25.67 23.73
C LYS A 251 -7.08 25.98 25.25
N MET A 252 -7.24 24.95 26.08
CA MET A 252 -7.20 25.10 27.53
C MET A 252 -5.77 24.99 28.06
N SER A 253 -5.44 25.70 29.14
CA SER A 253 -4.16 25.46 29.84
C SER A 253 -4.20 24.11 30.56
N TYR A 254 -3.07 23.39 30.55
CA TYR A 254 -2.89 22.19 31.38
C TYR A 254 -3.12 22.48 32.87
N ASP A 255 -2.88 23.70 33.36
CA ASP A 255 -3.11 24.06 34.78
C ASP A 255 -4.59 23.99 35.18
N ARG A 256 -5.50 24.05 34.21
CA ARG A 256 -6.94 23.89 34.43
C ARG A 256 -7.36 22.42 34.52
N MET A 257 -6.47 21.48 34.25
CA MET A 257 -6.76 20.05 34.29
C MET A 257 -6.46 19.49 35.69
N HIS A 258 -7.38 18.68 36.21
CA HIS A 258 -7.14 17.93 37.44
C HIS A 258 -6.33 16.67 37.12
N MET A 259 -4.99 16.81 37.10
CA MET A 259 -4.09 15.76 36.62
C MET A 259 -4.25 14.38 37.29
N PRO A 260 -4.55 14.23 38.59
CA PRO A 260 -4.78 12.91 39.18
C PRO A 260 -5.92 12.12 38.51
N ASP A 261 -6.98 12.79 38.05
CA ASP A 261 -8.08 12.14 37.33
C ASP A 261 -7.62 11.67 35.94
N TRP A 262 -6.81 12.48 35.26
CA TRP A 262 -6.21 12.14 33.95
C TRP A 262 -5.18 11.01 34.06
N ILE A 263 -4.38 10.98 35.12
CA ILE A 263 -3.48 9.87 35.45
C ILE A 263 -4.29 8.58 35.63
N ASN A 264 -5.37 8.62 36.41
CA ASN A 264 -6.24 7.47 36.59
C ASN A 264 -6.86 7.01 35.26
N ALA A 265 -7.35 7.94 34.42
CA ALA A 265 -7.88 7.60 33.11
C ALA A 265 -6.84 6.96 32.18
N ALA A 266 -5.61 7.48 32.16
CA ALA A 266 -4.51 6.89 31.40
C ALA A 266 -4.20 5.47 31.89
N ASN A 267 -4.15 5.24 33.20
CA ASN A 267 -3.94 3.90 33.79
C ASN A 267 -5.07 2.92 33.44
N VAL A 268 -6.32 3.38 33.38
CA VAL A 268 -7.46 2.54 32.96
C VAL A 268 -7.36 2.17 31.48
N CYS A 269 -6.93 3.10 30.63
CA CYS A 269 -6.73 2.82 29.22
C CYS A 269 -5.61 1.78 29.00
N ASP A 270 -4.54 1.84 29.79
CA ASP A 270 -3.40 0.91 29.77
C ASP A 270 -3.64 -0.41 30.52
N GLN A 271 -4.88 -0.69 30.97
CA GLN A 271 -5.19 -1.99 31.56
C GLN A 271 -5.01 -3.09 30.52
N ILE A 272 -4.26 -4.14 30.88
CA ILE A 272 -4.09 -5.33 30.06
C ILE A 272 -5.43 -6.08 29.99
N VAL A 273 -5.87 -6.35 28.77
CA VAL A 273 -7.04 -7.19 28.47
C VAL A 273 -6.65 -8.32 27.54
N VAL A 274 -7.43 -9.39 27.58
CA VAL A 274 -7.23 -10.58 26.74
C VAL A 274 -8.28 -10.58 25.63
N ASN A 275 -7.87 -10.95 24.42
CA ASN A 275 -8.74 -11.15 23.26
C ASN A 275 -9.21 -12.60 23.14
N ARG A 276 -10.09 -12.88 22.20
CA ARG A 276 -10.73 -14.20 22.04
C ARG A 276 -9.75 -15.34 21.81
N ILE A 277 -8.58 -15.07 21.21
CA ILE A 277 -7.55 -16.08 20.92
C ILE A 277 -6.50 -16.18 22.03
N GLY A 278 -6.69 -15.48 23.16
CA GLY A 278 -5.74 -15.47 24.29
C GLY A 278 -4.59 -14.46 24.15
N GLY A 279 -4.58 -13.65 23.09
CA GLY A 279 -3.64 -12.55 22.91
C GLY A 279 -3.91 -11.40 23.88
N VAL A 280 -2.88 -10.63 24.19
CA VAL A 280 -2.95 -9.47 25.09
C VAL A 280 -2.98 -8.17 24.28
N GLU A 281 -3.88 -7.27 24.67
CA GLU A 281 -3.91 -5.89 24.19
C GLU A 281 -4.27 -4.92 25.33
N LEU A 282 -4.15 -3.62 25.07
CA LEU A 282 -4.48 -2.58 26.05
C LEU A 282 -5.93 -2.11 25.84
N ARG A 283 -6.62 -1.84 26.95
CA ARG A 283 -8.08 -1.70 27.01
C ARG A 283 -8.68 -0.60 26.13
N TYR A 284 -8.13 0.62 26.19
CA TYR A 284 -8.68 1.78 25.48
C TYR A 284 -7.60 2.53 24.70
N HIS A 285 -7.25 1.95 23.55
CA HIS A 285 -6.28 2.49 22.60
C HIS A 285 -6.88 2.66 21.22
N GLY A 286 -6.31 3.58 20.44
CA GLY A 286 -6.77 3.84 19.09
C GLY A 286 -5.94 4.90 18.38
N GLY A 287 -6.53 5.47 17.34
CA GLY A 287 -5.94 6.53 16.54
C GLY A 287 -6.96 7.13 15.60
N LEU A 288 -6.78 8.41 15.27
CA LEU A 288 -7.63 9.14 14.34
C LEU A 288 -6.85 10.28 13.70
N TRP A 289 -7.38 10.76 12.59
CA TRP A 289 -6.96 12.02 12.00
C TRP A 289 -8.18 12.89 11.73
N PHE A 290 -7.98 14.19 11.74
CA PHE A 290 -8.98 15.19 11.42
C PHE A 290 -8.27 16.45 10.94
N ARG A 291 -9.02 17.40 10.37
CA ARG A 291 -8.50 18.69 9.94
C ARG A 291 -8.83 19.77 10.97
N THR A 292 -8.01 20.82 11.02
CA THR A 292 -8.19 21.93 11.97
C THR A 292 -9.51 22.69 11.85
N ASN A 293 -10.22 22.55 10.72
CA ASN A 293 -11.55 23.12 10.49
C ASN A 293 -12.72 22.18 10.82
N ASN A 294 -12.45 20.92 11.20
CA ASN A 294 -13.49 20.02 11.68
C ASN A 294 -14.08 20.52 13.01
N ASP A 295 -15.27 20.01 13.34
CA ASP A 295 -15.89 20.35 14.61
C ASP A 295 -15.16 19.70 15.79
N GLN A 296 -14.63 20.53 16.69
CA GLN A 296 -13.87 20.11 17.86
C GLN A 296 -14.76 19.33 18.85
N ILE A 297 -16.06 19.64 18.90
CA ILE A 297 -17.00 18.91 19.74
C ILE A 297 -17.17 17.48 19.22
N GLU A 298 -17.26 17.30 17.90
CA GLU A 298 -17.34 15.99 17.27
C GLU A 298 -16.06 15.16 17.49
N VAL A 299 -14.88 15.74 17.29
CA VAL A 299 -13.60 15.06 17.57
C VAL A 299 -13.51 14.64 19.04
N GLY A 300 -13.86 15.55 19.96
CA GLY A 300 -13.90 15.25 21.39
C GLY A 300 -14.88 14.12 21.72
N ARG A 301 -16.06 14.11 21.10
CA ARG A 301 -17.09 13.08 21.26
C ARG A 301 -16.58 11.70 20.82
N TYR A 302 -15.89 11.61 19.68
CA TYR A 302 -15.33 10.34 19.23
C TYR A 302 -14.29 9.78 20.21
N LEU A 303 -13.40 10.64 20.73
CA LEU A 303 -12.41 10.27 21.74
C LEU A 303 -13.05 9.86 23.08
N ASP A 304 -14.05 10.63 23.54
CA ASP A 304 -14.78 10.36 24.78
C ASP A 304 -15.54 9.02 24.68
N GLU A 305 -16.19 8.78 23.55
CA GLU A 305 -16.89 7.52 23.29
C GLU A 305 -15.93 6.34 23.17
N ALA A 306 -14.82 6.47 22.44
CA ALA A 306 -13.85 5.38 22.30
C ALA A 306 -13.15 5.06 23.63
N GLY A 307 -12.69 6.07 24.37
CA GLY A 307 -12.05 5.89 25.67
C GLY A 307 -13.00 5.65 26.86
N GLU A 308 -14.33 5.70 26.61
CA GLU A 308 -15.37 5.62 27.65
C GLU A 308 -15.19 6.67 28.77
N LEU A 309 -14.78 7.87 28.36
CA LEU A 309 -14.44 9.00 29.21
C LEU A 309 -15.68 9.88 29.45
N VAL A 310 -15.83 10.36 30.67
CA VAL A 310 -16.80 11.42 31.00
C VAL A 310 -16.03 12.60 31.60
N VAL A 311 -15.86 13.64 30.77
CA VAL A 311 -15.20 14.89 31.19
C VAL A 311 -16.18 15.73 32.00
N TYR A 312 -15.72 16.26 33.13
CA TYR A 312 -16.55 17.05 34.04
C TYR A 312 -15.75 18.16 34.71
N GLU A 313 -16.43 19.23 35.09
CA GLU A 313 -15.90 20.29 35.94
C GLU A 313 -16.06 19.90 37.41
N ARG A 314 -14.98 20.02 38.15
CA ARG A 314 -14.92 19.76 39.58
C ARG A 314 -15.34 21.00 40.38
N ALA A 315 -15.59 20.82 41.68
CA ALA A 315 -15.94 21.92 42.58
C ALA A 315 -14.86 23.02 42.70
N ASP A 316 -13.60 22.71 42.37
CA ASP A 316 -12.47 23.64 42.36
C ASP A 316 -12.28 24.36 41.01
N GLY A 317 -13.20 24.17 40.05
CA GLY A 317 -13.14 24.76 38.72
C GLY A 317 -12.13 24.09 37.78
N LYS A 318 -11.47 23.01 38.21
CA LYS A 318 -10.60 22.20 37.34
C LYS A 318 -11.41 21.17 36.56
N ILE A 319 -10.89 20.78 35.40
CA ILE A 319 -11.48 19.76 34.54
C ILE A 319 -10.91 18.39 34.91
N GLY A 320 -11.78 17.54 35.44
CA GLY A 320 -11.52 16.13 35.69
C GLY A 320 -12.08 15.24 34.58
N VAL A 321 -11.77 13.95 34.68
CA VAL A 321 -12.30 12.92 33.80
C VAL A 321 -12.61 11.66 34.60
N HIS A 322 -13.81 11.13 34.43
CA HIS A 322 -14.12 9.79 34.88
C HIS A 322 -13.68 8.81 33.79
N ALA A 323 -12.80 7.89 34.17
CA ALA A 323 -12.34 6.82 33.29
C ALA A 323 -13.45 5.79 33.01
N GLY A 324 -13.27 4.99 31.97
CA GLY A 324 -14.14 3.88 31.60
C GLY A 324 -14.02 2.66 32.52
N GLN A 325 -14.11 2.86 33.84
CA GLN A 325 -14.08 1.80 34.85
C GLN A 325 -15.25 1.94 35.81
N PHE A 326 -15.58 0.84 36.49
CA PHE A 326 -16.51 0.89 37.61
C PHE A 326 -15.79 1.52 38.82
N VAL A 327 -16.46 2.46 39.47
CA VAL A 327 -16.00 3.04 40.73
C VAL A 327 -17.14 2.86 41.71
N GLU A 328 -16.85 2.27 42.87
CA GLU A 328 -17.85 2.04 43.91
C GLU A 328 -18.47 3.38 44.32
N PRO A 329 -19.80 3.52 44.28
CA PRO A 329 -20.44 4.76 44.66
C PRO A 329 -20.16 5.15 46.11
N ASP A 330 -19.70 6.38 46.33
CA ASP A 330 -19.50 6.97 47.66
C ASP A 330 -20.71 7.77 48.15
N ILE A 331 -21.65 8.10 47.25
CA ILE A 331 -22.92 8.76 47.59
C ILE A 331 -24.04 7.72 47.59
N THR A 332 -24.81 7.69 48.68
CA THR A 332 -26.03 6.89 48.81
C THR A 332 -27.23 7.81 49.08
N LEU A 333 -28.25 7.71 48.23
CA LEU A 333 -29.53 8.39 48.40
C LEU A 333 -30.59 7.39 48.83
N ASP A 334 -31.04 7.51 50.08
CA ASP A 334 -32.16 6.75 50.61
C ASP A 334 -33.48 7.44 50.30
N GLN A 335 -34.58 6.76 50.59
CA GLN A 335 -35.94 7.26 50.34
C GLN A 335 -36.19 8.65 50.95
N ASP A 336 -35.64 8.94 52.13
CA ASP A 336 -35.84 10.21 52.86
C ASP A 336 -35.12 11.40 52.21
N HIS A 337 -34.06 11.15 51.42
CA HIS A 337 -33.32 12.18 50.70
C HIS A 337 -34.02 12.60 49.39
N ILE A 338 -35.00 11.81 48.93
CA ILE A 338 -35.59 11.91 47.60
C ILE A 338 -36.96 12.58 47.66
N PHE A 339 -37.05 13.78 47.09
CA PHE A 339 -38.31 14.52 46.97
C PHE A 339 -39.22 13.92 45.89
N ALA A 340 -38.66 13.59 44.72
CA ALA A 340 -39.42 12.99 43.63
C ALA A 340 -38.57 11.95 42.89
N ILE A 341 -39.20 10.85 42.49
CA ILE A 341 -38.57 9.82 41.69
C ILE A 341 -39.51 9.28 40.63
N ARG A 342 -39.00 9.15 39.41
CA ARG A 342 -39.64 8.42 38.32
C ARG A 342 -38.75 7.26 37.94
N VAL A 343 -39.31 6.06 37.93
CA VAL A 343 -38.60 4.87 37.50
C VAL A 343 -39.42 4.20 36.41
N ASP A 344 -38.84 4.07 35.23
CA ASP A 344 -39.51 3.37 34.14
C ASP A 344 -39.49 1.88 34.45
N LYS A 345 -40.62 1.31 34.88
CA LYS A 345 -40.71 -0.11 35.29
C LYS A 345 -40.74 -1.07 34.10
N ASN A 346 -41.26 -0.63 32.95
CA ASN A 346 -41.49 -1.47 31.79
C ASN A 346 -40.46 -1.20 30.70
N LYS A 347 -39.89 -2.26 30.13
CA LYS A 347 -39.09 -2.19 28.90
C LYS A 347 -40.03 -1.98 27.72
N ARG A 348 -39.95 -0.83 27.04
CA ARG A 348 -40.72 -0.60 25.80
C ARG A 348 -39.91 -1.16 24.63
N LEU A 349 -40.54 -1.94 23.76
CA LEU A 349 -39.89 -2.48 22.55
C LEU A 349 -39.25 -1.38 21.70
N SER A 350 -39.89 -0.21 21.59
CA SER A 350 -39.35 0.94 20.85
C SER A 350 -38.09 1.56 21.46
N SER A 351 -37.71 1.18 22.68
CA SER A 351 -36.56 1.74 23.41
C SER A 351 -35.44 0.75 23.66
N THR A 352 -35.69 -0.55 23.50
CA THR A 352 -34.72 -1.62 23.70
C THR A 352 -34.20 -2.16 22.37
N VAL A 353 -33.07 -2.86 22.41
CA VAL A 353 -32.42 -3.46 21.23
C VAL A 353 -32.13 -4.93 21.48
N LEU A 354 -32.23 -5.73 20.42
CA LEU A 354 -31.87 -7.15 20.44
C LEU A 354 -30.40 -7.38 20.17
N ALA A 355 -29.77 -6.49 19.39
CA ALA A 355 -28.35 -6.54 19.12
C ALA A 355 -27.76 -5.15 18.82
N VAL A 356 -26.44 -5.07 18.94
CA VAL A 356 -25.63 -3.95 18.48
C VAL A 356 -24.72 -4.45 17.37
N ARG A 357 -24.64 -3.70 16.28
CA ARG A 357 -23.65 -3.91 15.21
C ARG A 357 -22.51 -2.93 15.42
N GLY A 358 -21.27 -3.38 15.38
CA GLY A 358 -20.09 -2.53 15.56
C GLY A 358 -19.31 -2.33 14.27
N ARG A 359 -18.67 -1.17 14.13
CA ARG A 359 -17.65 -0.90 13.13
C ARG A 359 -16.37 -0.41 13.78
N TYR A 360 -15.24 -0.82 13.22
CA TYR A 360 -13.92 -0.45 13.69
C TYR A 360 -12.94 -0.36 12.53
N VAL A 361 -11.79 0.26 12.78
CA VAL A 361 -10.71 0.40 11.80
C VAL A 361 -9.81 -0.84 11.89
N ASN A 362 -9.74 -1.63 10.84
CA ASN A 362 -8.88 -2.81 10.81
C ASN A 362 -7.46 -2.41 10.38
N THR A 363 -6.51 -2.42 11.33
CA THR A 363 -5.11 -2.05 11.06
C THR A 363 -4.38 -3.05 10.16
N ASP A 364 -4.82 -4.30 10.15
CA ASP A 364 -4.23 -5.38 9.34
C ASP A 364 -4.72 -5.32 7.89
N ASN A 365 -5.94 -4.81 7.67
CA ASN A 365 -6.49 -4.55 6.34
C ASN A 365 -6.32 -3.07 5.94
N HIS A 366 -5.09 -2.56 5.99
CA HIS A 366 -4.74 -1.21 5.52
C HIS A 366 -5.54 -0.05 6.14
N PHE A 367 -5.99 -0.18 7.39
CA PHE A 367 -6.75 0.85 8.12
C PHE A 367 -8.11 1.20 7.48
N VAL A 368 -8.76 0.24 6.82
CA VAL A 368 -10.14 0.40 6.33
C VAL A 368 -11.16 0.12 7.42
N THR A 369 -12.37 0.66 7.29
CA THR A 369 -13.46 0.40 8.23
C THR A 369 -14.11 -0.96 7.92
N GLU A 370 -14.21 -1.82 8.93
CA GLU A 370 -14.87 -3.12 8.81
C GLU A 370 -15.94 -3.32 9.89
N ASP A 371 -16.89 -4.21 9.60
CA ASP A 371 -17.88 -4.64 10.58
C ASP A 371 -17.23 -5.61 11.59
N ALA A 372 -17.49 -5.38 12.87
CA ALA A 372 -17.18 -6.31 13.94
C ALA A 372 -18.27 -7.38 14.07
N ALA A 373 -18.00 -8.46 14.81
CA ALA A 373 -19.03 -9.43 15.14
C ALA A 373 -20.23 -8.74 15.82
N ILE A 374 -21.45 -9.24 15.57
CA ILE A 374 -22.66 -8.68 16.17
C ILE A 374 -22.72 -9.06 17.65
N TYR A 375 -22.95 -8.09 18.53
CA TYR A 375 -23.20 -8.36 19.95
C TYR A 375 -24.70 -8.48 20.22
N GLY A 376 -25.14 -9.64 20.69
CA GLY A 376 -26.56 -10.00 20.86
C GLY A 376 -27.09 -10.81 19.67
N ASP A 377 -28.40 -11.04 19.64
CA ASP A 377 -29.04 -11.86 18.61
C ASP A 377 -30.27 -11.13 18.05
N PRO A 378 -30.16 -10.49 16.88
CA PRO A 378 -31.28 -9.82 16.23
C PRO A 378 -32.16 -10.78 15.40
N TYR A 379 -31.80 -12.06 15.30
CA TYR A 379 -32.46 -13.06 14.47
C TYR A 379 -33.12 -14.18 15.27
N GLY A 380 -33.21 -14.02 16.60
CA GLY A 380 -33.77 -15.03 17.50
C GLY A 380 -35.23 -15.34 17.19
N GLU A 381 -35.60 -16.63 17.32
CA GLU A 381 -36.92 -17.17 16.93
C GLU A 381 -38.13 -16.56 17.66
N PHE A 382 -37.91 -15.87 18.80
CA PHE A 382 -38.98 -15.40 19.67
C PHE A 382 -39.35 -13.91 19.49
N ASP A 383 -38.55 -13.13 18.78
CA ASP A 383 -38.80 -11.71 18.53
C ASP A 383 -38.43 -11.38 17.08
N GLU A 384 -39.44 -11.39 16.19
CA GLU A 384 -39.31 -11.09 14.76
C GLU A 384 -38.96 -9.61 14.47
N THR A 385 -38.72 -8.79 15.50
CA THR A 385 -38.38 -7.38 15.33
C THR A 385 -36.86 -7.19 15.25
N GLU A 386 -36.33 -6.75 14.10
CA GLU A 386 -34.89 -6.51 13.87
C GLU A 386 -34.34 -5.24 14.57
N ARG A 387 -34.63 -5.06 15.86
CA ARG A 387 -34.29 -3.86 16.63
C ARG A 387 -32.80 -3.83 16.95
N THR A 388 -32.04 -3.26 16.03
CA THR A 388 -30.58 -3.13 16.15
C THR A 388 -30.16 -1.68 16.32
N LYS A 389 -28.98 -1.49 16.92
CA LYS A 389 -28.29 -0.20 16.95
C LYS A 389 -26.90 -0.37 16.38
N THR A 390 -26.43 0.62 15.62
CA THR A 390 -25.05 0.64 15.13
C THR A 390 -24.18 1.46 16.08
N PHE A 391 -23.05 0.88 16.47
CA PHE A 391 -21.94 1.56 17.12
C PHE A 391 -20.84 1.74 16.08
N ASP A 392 -20.55 2.99 15.72
CA ASP A 392 -19.56 3.33 14.69
C ASP A 392 -18.65 4.43 15.24
N ASN A 393 -17.35 4.14 15.34
CA ASN A 393 -16.38 5.07 15.87
C ASN A 393 -15.02 4.89 15.14
N PRO A 394 -14.55 5.89 14.38
CA PRO A 394 -13.35 5.82 13.57
C PRO A 394 -12.04 5.82 14.38
N VAL A 395 -12.12 5.99 15.70
CA VAL A 395 -10.95 5.99 16.60
C VAL A 395 -10.51 4.57 16.95
N ILE A 396 -11.46 3.62 16.97
CA ILE A 396 -11.24 2.28 17.50
C ILE A 396 -10.56 1.42 16.43
N GLN A 397 -9.40 0.86 16.79
CA GLN A 397 -8.51 0.13 15.88
C GLN A 397 -8.35 -1.35 16.21
N SER A 398 -9.19 -1.88 17.10
CA SER A 398 -9.20 -3.30 17.48
C SER A 398 -10.62 -3.82 17.58
N HIS A 399 -10.79 -5.06 17.12
CA HIS A 399 -12.05 -5.79 17.22
C HIS A 399 -12.48 -5.97 18.68
N ASN A 400 -11.60 -6.42 19.59
CA ASN A 400 -11.92 -6.62 21.00
C ASN A 400 -12.38 -5.31 21.67
N HIS A 401 -11.69 -4.21 21.37
CA HIS A 401 -12.06 -2.89 21.87
C HIS A 401 -13.47 -2.52 21.36
N CYS A 402 -13.76 -2.71 20.08
CA CYS A 402 -15.10 -2.49 19.53
C CYS A 402 -16.17 -3.37 20.23
N GLN A 403 -15.89 -4.64 20.49
CA GLN A 403 -16.82 -5.55 21.17
C GLN A 403 -17.17 -5.12 22.60
N ARG A 404 -16.18 -4.66 23.36
CA ARG A 404 -16.42 -4.08 24.70
C ARG A 404 -17.36 -2.89 24.62
N LYS A 405 -17.21 -2.04 23.60
CA LYS A 405 -18.06 -0.88 23.36
C LYS A 405 -19.47 -1.27 22.89
N GLN A 406 -19.60 -2.31 22.07
CA GLN A 406 -20.89 -2.86 21.69
C GLN A 406 -21.65 -3.40 22.91
N LYS A 407 -20.98 -4.17 23.79
CA LYS A 407 -21.58 -4.65 25.05
C LYS A 407 -22.08 -3.50 25.92
N LEU A 408 -21.26 -2.48 26.16
CA LEU A 408 -21.67 -1.30 26.93
C LEU A 408 -22.87 -0.60 26.28
N THR A 409 -22.86 -0.46 24.95
CA THR A 409 -23.97 0.14 24.19
C THR A 409 -25.25 -0.67 24.34
N TYR A 410 -25.15 -2.00 24.27
CA TYR A 410 -26.26 -2.94 24.44
C TYR A 410 -26.86 -2.84 25.85
N ILE A 411 -26.02 -2.91 26.89
CA ILE A 411 -26.46 -2.80 28.29
C ILE A 411 -27.18 -1.47 28.52
N ARG A 412 -26.59 -0.35 28.09
CA ARG A 412 -27.15 0.98 28.29
C ARG A 412 -28.45 1.22 27.53
N ALA A 413 -28.57 0.69 26.30
CA ALA A 413 -29.80 0.77 25.53
C ALA A 413 -30.94 -0.01 26.20
N ASN A 414 -30.61 -1.12 26.88
CA ASN A 414 -31.57 -2.00 27.54
C ASN A 414 -31.78 -1.72 29.03
N ALA A 415 -31.04 -0.76 29.60
CA ALA A 415 -31.05 -0.43 31.01
C ALA A 415 -32.31 0.35 31.42
N ARG A 416 -32.72 0.15 32.68
CA ARG A 416 -33.88 0.79 33.27
C ARG A 416 -33.58 2.27 33.56
N LYS A 417 -34.40 3.19 33.06
CA LYS A 417 -34.22 4.65 33.27
C LYS A 417 -34.81 5.11 34.59
N VAL A 418 -34.11 6.02 35.25
CA VAL A 418 -34.48 6.63 36.54
C VAL A 418 -34.29 8.14 36.47
N SER A 419 -35.26 8.91 36.94
CA SER A 419 -35.14 10.35 37.17
C SER A 419 -35.37 10.65 38.63
N ILE A 420 -34.48 11.41 39.25
CA ILE A 420 -34.45 11.68 40.68
C ILE A 420 -34.36 13.19 40.90
N THR A 421 -35.19 13.70 41.82
CA THR A 421 -35.04 15.01 42.44
C THR A 421 -34.84 14.79 43.93
N ALA A 422 -33.68 15.17 44.44
CA ALA A 422 -33.26 14.99 45.82
C ALA A 422 -33.00 16.33 46.52
N ASN A 423 -32.95 16.29 47.84
CA ASN A 423 -32.57 17.45 48.65
C ASN A 423 -31.12 17.85 48.37
N TYR A 424 -30.85 19.16 48.34
CA TYR A 424 -29.52 19.68 48.00
C TYR A 424 -28.42 19.17 48.95
N SER A 425 -28.67 19.13 50.26
CA SER A 425 -27.67 18.73 51.26
C SER A 425 -27.04 17.37 50.95
N ASP A 426 -27.86 16.45 50.47
CA ASP A 426 -27.52 15.04 50.31
C ASP A 426 -26.98 14.76 48.89
N ALA A 427 -27.45 15.53 47.90
CA ALA A 427 -27.16 15.31 46.48
C ALA A 427 -26.23 16.35 45.83
N LYS A 428 -25.76 17.39 46.56
CA LYS A 428 -24.89 18.45 46.01
C LYS A 428 -23.63 17.95 45.30
N ASN A 429 -23.11 16.80 45.71
CA ASN A 429 -21.90 16.21 45.14
C ASN A 429 -22.17 15.23 44.00
N CYS A 430 -23.43 14.92 43.68
CA CYS A 430 -23.78 13.99 42.59
C CYS A 430 -23.29 14.51 41.22
N ALA A 431 -23.14 15.82 41.05
CA ALA A 431 -22.61 16.41 39.82
C ALA A 431 -21.15 16.01 39.52
N TYR A 432 -20.40 15.55 40.53
CA TYR A 432 -18.99 15.16 40.44
C TYR A 432 -18.79 13.63 40.49
N ARG A 433 -19.87 12.86 40.30
CA ARG A 433 -19.85 11.40 40.34
C ARG A 433 -20.51 10.85 39.10
N ARG A 434 -19.90 9.81 38.55
CA ARG A 434 -20.48 9.00 37.48
C ARG A 434 -21.52 8.02 38.00
N PHE A 435 -21.24 7.40 39.16
CA PHE A 435 -22.09 6.39 39.77
C PHE A 435 -22.53 6.85 41.17
N ILE A 436 -23.80 6.66 41.47
CA ILE A 436 -24.38 6.85 42.81
C ILE A 436 -25.17 5.61 43.21
N ARG A 437 -25.42 5.43 44.51
CA ARG A 437 -26.28 4.37 45.03
C ARG A 437 -27.63 4.92 45.45
N VAL A 438 -28.69 4.19 45.13
CA VAL A 438 -30.06 4.57 45.49
C VAL A 438 -30.75 3.41 46.17
N HIS A 439 -31.27 3.66 47.37
CA HIS A 439 -32.06 2.70 48.14
C HIS A 439 -33.50 3.21 48.28
N TYR A 440 -34.38 2.73 47.40
CA TYR A 440 -35.81 3.02 47.40
C TYR A 440 -36.62 1.74 47.07
N PRO A 441 -36.75 0.81 48.04
CA PRO A 441 -37.31 -0.54 47.79
C PRO A 441 -38.72 -0.54 47.20
N SER A 442 -39.60 0.37 47.63
CA SER A 442 -40.99 0.46 47.11
C SER A 442 -41.06 0.87 45.62
N ARG A 443 -39.96 1.40 45.05
CA ARG A 443 -39.80 1.69 43.63
C ARG A 443 -39.02 0.60 42.86
N GLY A 444 -38.64 -0.48 43.56
CA GLY A 444 -37.84 -1.58 43.00
C GLY A 444 -36.38 -1.19 42.78
N LEU A 445 -35.84 -0.31 43.64
CA LEU A 445 -34.43 0.07 43.66
C LEU A 445 -33.88 -0.34 45.04
N VAL A 446 -33.20 -1.47 45.14
CA VAL A 446 -32.62 -1.95 46.41
C VAL A 446 -31.11 -1.89 46.27
N ASN A 447 -30.48 -0.91 46.93
CA ASN A 447 -29.05 -0.60 46.77
C ASN A 447 -28.63 -0.53 45.28
N ALA A 448 -29.51 0.02 44.45
CA ALA A 448 -29.32 0.05 43.01
C ALA A 448 -28.22 1.05 42.66
N ILE A 449 -27.32 0.65 41.76
CA ILE A 449 -26.28 1.52 41.21
C ILE A 449 -26.89 2.27 40.03
N ILE A 450 -26.80 3.59 40.08
CA ILE A 450 -27.26 4.48 39.02
C ILE A 450 -26.05 5.11 38.35
N GLU A 451 -25.86 4.84 37.05
CA GLU A 451 -24.98 5.63 36.19
C GLU A 451 -25.73 6.92 35.81
N ILE A 452 -25.18 8.09 36.16
CA ILE A 452 -25.77 9.37 35.81
C ILE A 452 -25.52 9.63 34.32
N THR A 453 -26.59 9.85 33.56
CA THR A 453 -26.53 10.04 32.10
C THR A 453 -27.07 11.37 31.64
N SER A 454 -27.47 12.26 32.56
CA SER A 454 -27.89 13.62 32.25
C SER A 454 -27.01 14.62 32.98
N THR A 455 -27.00 15.86 32.50
CA THR A 455 -26.51 16.99 33.30
C THR A 455 -27.29 17.05 34.61
N VAL A 456 -26.58 17.21 35.72
CA VAL A 456 -27.18 17.44 37.03
C VAL A 456 -27.60 18.90 37.13
N THR A 457 -28.87 19.17 37.43
CA THR A 457 -29.42 20.52 37.55
C THR A 457 -29.63 20.90 39.01
N LEU A 458 -29.38 22.17 39.31
CA LEU A 458 -29.45 22.73 40.64
C LEU A 458 -30.54 23.80 40.71
N ASP A 459 -31.53 23.60 41.59
CA ASP A 459 -32.53 24.60 41.94
C ASP A 459 -32.21 25.17 43.32
N LEU A 460 -31.54 26.32 43.33
CA LEU A 460 -31.13 27.02 44.54
C LEU A 460 -32.32 27.65 45.29
N ARG A 461 -33.44 27.91 44.62
CA ARG A 461 -34.62 28.51 45.26
C ARG A 461 -35.33 27.49 46.13
N ASN A 462 -35.46 26.26 45.62
CA ASN A 462 -36.11 25.17 46.33
C ASN A 462 -35.13 24.23 47.04
N MET A 463 -33.82 24.50 46.95
CA MET A 463 -32.74 23.68 47.50
C MET A 463 -32.83 22.21 47.05
N ARG A 464 -32.92 22.00 45.73
CA ARG A 464 -33.06 20.67 45.10
C ARG A 464 -32.03 20.41 44.02
N VAL A 465 -31.67 19.14 43.87
CA VAL A 465 -30.80 18.63 42.82
C VAL A 465 -31.59 17.62 41.99
N SER A 466 -31.60 17.78 40.67
CA SER A 466 -32.29 16.86 39.76
C SER A 466 -31.35 16.27 38.73
N PHE A 467 -31.51 14.98 38.44
CA PHE A 467 -30.73 14.27 37.44
C PHE A 467 -31.48 13.02 36.96
N SER A 468 -31.04 12.47 35.84
CA SER A 468 -31.51 11.20 35.31
C SER A 468 -30.32 10.28 35.02
N GLY A 469 -30.60 8.99 35.10
CA GLY A 469 -29.60 7.96 34.92
C GLY A 469 -30.24 6.64 34.55
N ILE A 470 -29.40 5.62 34.51
CA ILE A 470 -29.78 4.24 34.22
C ILE A 470 -29.30 3.32 35.33
N VAL A 471 -30.08 2.28 35.62
CA VAL A 471 -29.67 1.24 36.54
C VAL A 471 -28.65 0.34 35.85
N VAL A 472 -27.49 0.19 36.46
CA VAL A 472 -26.39 -0.67 36.00
C VAL A 472 -25.95 -1.60 37.12
N SER A 473 -25.18 -2.63 36.78
CA SER A 473 -24.54 -3.53 37.72
C SER A 473 -23.08 -3.13 37.98
N SER A 474 -22.49 -3.62 39.07
CA SER A 474 -21.09 -3.36 39.40
C SER A 474 -20.11 -4.02 38.42
N ASP A 475 -20.54 -5.05 37.71
CA ASP A 475 -19.79 -5.74 36.65
C ASP A 475 -20.03 -5.16 35.25
N LEU A 476 -20.58 -3.94 35.12
CA LEU A 476 -20.85 -3.25 33.84
C LEU A 476 -19.70 -3.35 32.83
N TYR A 477 -18.46 -3.32 33.32
CA TYR A 477 -17.24 -3.32 32.54
C TYR A 477 -16.55 -4.69 32.41
N ALA A 478 -17.08 -5.72 33.06
CA ALA A 478 -16.58 -7.08 32.91
C ALA A 478 -16.83 -7.56 31.46
N PHE A 479 -15.85 -8.23 30.87
CA PHE A 479 -15.95 -8.74 29.51
C PHE A 479 -15.11 -10.02 29.37
N ASN A 480 -15.77 -11.12 29.03
CA ASN A 480 -15.15 -12.41 28.77
C ASN A 480 -14.95 -12.58 27.26
N ALA A 481 -13.74 -12.31 26.78
CA ALA A 481 -13.44 -12.33 25.36
C ALA A 481 -13.62 -13.70 24.69
N ALA A 482 -13.43 -14.80 25.43
CA ALA A 482 -13.59 -16.16 24.88
C ALA A 482 -15.04 -16.45 24.45
N THR A 483 -16.03 -15.83 25.10
CA THR A 483 -17.45 -16.08 24.84
C THR A 483 -18.18 -14.89 24.24
N GLU A 484 -17.75 -13.66 24.52
CA GLU A 484 -18.49 -12.43 24.19
C GLU A 484 -17.93 -11.68 22.97
N GLU A 485 -16.68 -11.93 22.54
CA GLU A 485 -16.07 -11.16 21.46
C GLU A 485 -16.60 -11.54 20.07
N GLY A 486 -16.98 -12.81 19.86
CA GLY A 486 -17.34 -13.29 18.52
C GLY A 486 -16.15 -13.31 17.55
N SER A 487 -16.38 -13.68 16.29
CA SER A 487 -15.35 -13.71 15.24
C SER A 487 -15.51 -12.54 14.29
N PRO A 488 -14.47 -11.74 13.99
CA PRO A 488 -14.52 -10.78 12.89
C PRO A 488 -14.62 -11.53 11.55
N GLY A 489 -15.00 -10.78 10.50
CA GLY A 489 -14.99 -11.29 9.13
C GLY A 489 -13.56 -11.59 8.63
N ASN A 490 -13.46 -12.39 7.57
CA ASN A 490 -12.17 -12.69 6.94
C ASN A 490 -11.71 -11.50 6.08
N THR A 491 -10.44 -11.14 6.20
CA THR A 491 -9.79 -10.19 5.30
C THR A 491 -9.45 -10.86 3.97
N VAL A 492 -9.80 -10.23 2.85
CA VAL A 492 -9.42 -10.68 1.51
C VAL A 492 -8.09 -10.03 1.14
N THR A 493 -7.06 -10.83 0.85
CA THR A 493 -5.78 -10.31 0.35
C THR A 493 -5.85 -10.14 -1.17
N PRO A 494 -5.50 -8.97 -1.73
CA PRO A 494 -5.38 -8.78 -3.18
C PRO A 494 -4.36 -9.76 -3.77
N VAL A 495 -4.68 -10.36 -4.91
CA VAL A 495 -3.74 -11.21 -5.66
C VAL A 495 -2.80 -10.30 -6.45
N VAL A 496 -1.49 -10.49 -6.27
CA VAL A 496 -0.48 -9.80 -7.09
C VAL A 496 -0.58 -10.32 -8.54
N PRO A 497 -0.65 -9.43 -9.56
CA PRO A 497 -0.68 -9.86 -10.96
C PRO A 497 0.56 -10.70 -11.31
N GLY A 498 0.36 -11.85 -11.94
CA GLY A 498 1.43 -12.81 -12.28
C GLY A 498 2.30 -12.43 -13.48
N GLY A 499 2.25 -11.17 -13.96
CA GLY A 499 2.97 -10.71 -15.14
C GLY A 499 2.53 -11.37 -16.46
N VAL A 500 3.27 -11.10 -17.53
CA VAL A 500 3.07 -11.73 -18.84
C VAL A 500 3.84 -13.07 -18.87
N PRO A 501 3.23 -14.18 -19.33
CA PRO A 501 3.91 -15.46 -19.36
C PRO A 501 5.07 -15.49 -20.36
N MET A 502 6.12 -16.22 -20.03
CA MET A 502 7.22 -16.55 -20.95
C MET A 502 6.72 -17.45 -22.10
N PRO A 503 7.22 -17.30 -23.34
CA PRO A 503 6.83 -18.18 -24.44
C PRO A 503 7.17 -19.64 -24.13
N SER A 504 6.22 -20.56 -24.35
CA SER A 504 6.42 -22.00 -24.17
C SER A 504 6.61 -22.71 -25.51
N GLY A 505 7.58 -23.62 -25.57
CA GLY A 505 7.84 -24.43 -26.76
C GLY A 505 8.38 -23.63 -27.94
N PHE A 506 9.15 -22.56 -27.69
CA PHE A 506 9.78 -21.79 -28.75
C PHE A 506 10.80 -22.63 -29.51
N VAL A 507 10.64 -22.73 -30.83
CA VAL A 507 11.56 -23.39 -31.75
C VAL A 507 11.81 -22.47 -32.93
N ALA A 508 13.07 -22.19 -33.23
CA ALA A 508 13.46 -21.43 -34.40
C ALA A 508 14.05 -22.38 -35.46
N SER A 509 13.61 -22.21 -36.71
CA SER A 509 14.08 -22.99 -37.85
C SER A 509 14.46 -22.10 -39.02
N VAL A 510 15.45 -22.53 -39.81
CA VAL A 510 15.83 -21.83 -41.04
C VAL A 510 14.94 -22.33 -42.18
N GLN A 511 14.26 -21.41 -42.85
CA GLN A 511 13.47 -21.68 -44.04
C GLN A 511 14.05 -20.91 -45.23
N THR A 512 13.72 -21.37 -46.43
CA THR A 512 14.17 -20.77 -47.69
C THR A 512 12.98 -20.31 -48.52
N GLU A 513 13.08 -19.11 -49.09
CA GLU A 513 12.07 -18.57 -50.01
C GLU A 513 12.72 -18.27 -51.37
N VAL A 514 12.03 -18.61 -52.46
CA VAL A 514 12.51 -18.30 -53.82
C VAL A 514 12.23 -16.82 -54.10
N VAL A 515 13.28 -16.05 -54.37
CA VAL A 515 13.20 -14.64 -54.75
C VAL A 515 13.24 -14.47 -56.28
N SER A 516 12.96 -13.25 -56.76
CA SER A 516 12.91 -12.95 -58.19
C SER A 516 14.22 -13.31 -58.89
N GLY A 517 14.14 -13.95 -60.05
CA GLY A 517 15.30 -14.45 -60.79
C GLY A 517 15.75 -15.87 -60.45
N GLY A 518 15.02 -16.60 -59.58
CA GLY A 518 15.29 -18.01 -59.27
C GLY A 518 16.39 -18.25 -58.23
N ALA A 519 16.89 -17.20 -57.60
CA ALA A 519 17.73 -17.30 -56.40
C ALA A 519 16.86 -17.62 -55.17
N SER A 520 17.41 -18.34 -54.20
CA SER A 520 16.78 -18.55 -52.90
C SER A 520 17.39 -17.64 -51.85
N ALA A 521 16.62 -17.26 -50.84
CA ALA A 521 17.08 -16.51 -49.69
C ALA A 521 16.74 -17.24 -48.39
N ALA A 522 17.60 -17.13 -47.38
CA ALA A 522 17.38 -17.73 -46.06
C ALA A 522 16.67 -16.76 -45.12
N LEU A 523 15.77 -17.27 -44.29
CA LEU A 523 15.13 -16.55 -43.19
C LEU A 523 14.97 -17.50 -41.99
N ILE A 524 14.74 -16.94 -40.80
CA ILE A 524 14.39 -17.72 -39.62
C ILE A 524 12.90 -17.57 -39.37
N VAL A 525 12.19 -18.69 -39.19
CA VAL A 525 10.83 -18.74 -38.65
C VAL A 525 10.90 -19.27 -37.22
N GLY A 526 10.44 -18.45 -36.29
CA GLY A 526 10.20 -18.84 -34.92
C GLY A 526 8.76 -19.30 -34.75
N GLU A 527 8.56 -20.47 -34.16
CA GLU A 527 7.25 -21.04 -33.81
C GLU A 527 7.16 -21.26 -32.30
N TRP A 528 5.97 -21.13 -31.72
CA TRP A 528 5.74 -21.37 -30.29
C TRP A 528 4.33 -21.92 -30.03
N SER A 529 4.11 -22.45 -28.83
CA SER A 529 2.79 -22.93 -28.43
C SER A 529 1.85 -21.75 -28.18
N PHE A 530 0.62 -21.83 -28.71
CA PHE A 530 -0.43 -20.84 -28.46
C PHE A 530 -0.71 -20.70 -26.95
N GLN A 531 -0.72 -19.46 -26.45
CA GLN A 531 -1.04 -19.16 -25.04
C GLN A 531 -2.32 -18.31 -24.89
N ALA A 532 -2.48 -17.23 -25.67
CA ALA A 532 -3.69 -16.40 -25.65
C ALA A 532 -3.81 -15.51 -26.91
N LEU A 533 -5.04 -15.10 -27.24
CA LEU A 533 -5.36 -14.25 -28.42
C LEU A 533 -4.89 -12.79 -28.28
N ILE A 534 -4.63 -12.32 -27.06
CA ILE A 534 -4.25 -10.94 -26.77
C ILE A 534 -2.74 -10.70 -26.77
N LEU A 535 -1.96 -11.78 -26.84
CA LEU A 535 -0.50 -11.73 -26.72
C LEU A 535 0.15 -11.61 -28.09
N ASN A 536 1.13 -10.73 -28.19
CA ASN A 536 2.03 -10.60 -29.32
C ASN A 536 3.44 -11.00 -28.88
N TYR A 537 4.28 -11.45 -29.81
CA TYR A 537 5.60 -11.98 -29.51
C TYR A 537 6.66 -11.19 -30.25
N GLU A 538 7.80 -10.99 -29.59
CA GLU A 538 8.96 -10.34 -30.17
C GLU A 538 10.08 -11.37 -30.29
N MET A 539 10.56 -11.60 -31.51
CA MET A 539 11.73 -12.42 -31.78
C MET A 539 12.92 -11.52 -32.08
N GLU A 540 13.94 -11.62 -31.23
CA GLU A 540 15.22 -10.93 -31.42
C GLU A 540 16.21 -11.88 -32.09
N PHE A 541 16.94 -11.37 -33.09
CA PHE A 541 17.98 -12.11 -33.79
C PHE A 541 19.20 -11.21 -34.03
N GLU A 542 20.40 -11.81 -33.98
CA GLU A 542 21.65 -11.10 -34.29
C GLU A 542 22.74 -12.04 -34.80
N PRO A 543 23.68 -11.54 -35.64
CA PRO A 543 24.82 -12.34 -36.08
C PRO A 543 25.79 -12.65 -34.93
N VAL A 544 26.26 -13.89 -34.84
CA VAL A 544 27.16 -14.34 -33.76
C VAL A 544 28.54 -13.65 -33.82
N ASP A 545 28.96 -13.21 -35.00
CA ASP A 545 30.23 -12.50 -35.23
C ASP A 545 30.19 -11.01 -34.85
N GLY A 546 29.03 -10.48 -34.41
CA GLY A 546 28.88 -9.09 -34.00
C GLY A 546 28.91 -8.07 -35.15
N SER A 547 28.75 -8.51 -36.41
CA SER A 547 28.81 -7.58 -37.56
C SER A 547 27.65 -6.58 -37.61
N ALA A 548 26.57 -6.84 -36.89
CA ALA A 548 25.38 -6.00 -36.81
C ALA A 548 24.79 -6.09 -35.39
N ALA A 549 24.11 -5.03 -34.98
CA ALA A 549 23.37 -5.01 -33.71
C ALA A 549 22.14 -5.93 -33.77
N ALA A 550 21.62 -6.30 -32.60
CA ALA A 550 20.40 -7.08 -32.49
C ALA A 550 19.20 -6.38 -33.15
N GLN A 551 18.39 -7.17 -33.84
CA GLN A 551 17.19 -6.74 -34.54
C GLN A 551 15.99 -7.53 -34.02
N SER A 552 14.82 -6.91 -33.99
CA SER A 552 13.57 -7.53 -33.53
C SER A 552 12.51 -7.55 -34.62
N VAL A 553 11.73 -8.64 -34.67
CA VAL A 553 10.48 -8.74 -35.42
C VAL A 553 9.33 -9.08 -34.48
N TYR A 554 8.13 -8.60 -34.81
CA TYR A 554 6.95 -8.75 -33.97
C TYR A 554 5.87 -9.57 -34.68
N SER A 555 5.25 -10.50 -33.96
CA SER A 555 4.04 -11.20 -34.40
C SER A 555 2.81 -10.29 -34.28
N LYS A 556 1.70 -10.64 -34.94
CA LYS A 556 0.40 -10.08 -34.58
C LYS A 556 -0.13 -10.78 -33.33
N ALA A 557 -1.13 -10.17 -32.69
CA ALA A 557 -1.77 -10.75 -31.53
C ALA A 557 -2.48 -12.06 -31.90
N GLY A 558 -2.19 -13.13 -31.16
CA GLY A 558 -2.75 -14.47 -31.39
C GLY A 558 -2.00 -15.34 -32.41
N ASP A 559 -0.98 -14.80 -33.09
CA ASP A 559 -0.13 -15.59 -33.97
C ASP A 559 0.71 -16.61 -33.17
N THR A 560 1.15 -17.67 -33.84
CA THR A 560 2.04 -18.72 -33.29
C THR A 560 3.36 -18.83 -34.04
N GLU A 561 3.59 -17.91 -34.98
CA GLU A 561 4.80 -17.82 -35.77
C GLU A 561 5.20 -16.37 -36.05
N VAL A 562 6.50 -16.12 -36.20
CA VAL A 562 7.05 -14.85 -36.72
C VAL A 562 8.32 -15.15 -37.51
N ARG A 563 8.53 -14.39 -38.60
CA ARG A 563 9.68 -14.56 -39.48
C ARG A 563 10.60 -13.34 -39.50
N THR A 564 11.90 -13.57 -39.64
CA THR A 564 12.88 -12.50 -39.90
C THR A 564 12.78 -11.99 -41.34
N PRO A 565 13.38 -10.83 -41.64
CA PRO A 565 13.80 -10.50 -43.01
C PRO A 565 14.82 -11.52 -43.55
N TYR A 566 15.14 -11.42 -44.84
CA TYR A 566 16.19 -12.24 -45.44
C TYR A 566 17.54 -12.00 -44.78
N LEU A 567 18.23 -13.09 -44.47
CA LEU A 567 19.49 -13.13 -43.75
C LEU A 567 20.66 -13.35 -44.71
N VAL A 568 21.87 -13.04 -44.26
CA VAL A 568 23.09 -13.25 -45.05
C VAL A 568 23.38 -14.76 -45.11
N ASP A 569 23.54 -15.28 -46.32
CA ASP A 569 23.80 -16.70 -46.55
C ASP A 569 25.15 -17.15 -45.95
N GLY A 570 25.18 -18.37 -45.42
CA GLY A 570 26.32 -18.96 -44.73
C GLY A 570 26.60 -18.40 -43.32
N LYS A 571 25.83 -17.42 -42.86
CA LYS A 571 26.08 -16.74 -41.60
C LYS A 571 25.34 -17.37 -40.41
N GLN A 572 26.00 -17.44 -39.26
CA GLN A 572 25.39 -17.91 -38.02
C GLN A 572 24.74 -16.77 -37.24
N TYR A 573 23.52 -17.00 -36.79
CA TYR A 573 22.70 -16.10 -35.99
C TYR A 573 22.33 -16.76 -34.66
N ARG A 574 22.17 -15.96 -33.62
CA ARG A 574 21.48 -16.36 -32.39
C ARG A 574 20.10 -15.70 -32.35
N THR A 575 19.08 -16.43 -31.92
CA THR A 575 17.69 -15.94 -31.84
C THR A 575 17.03 -16.34 -30.52
N ARG A 576 16.12 -15.51 -30.02
CA ARG A 576 15.32 -15.73 -28.81
C ARG A 576 13.96 -15.04 -28.93
N LEU A 577 12.99 -15.46 -28.13
CA LEU A 577 11.62 -14.95 -28.14
C LEU A 577 11.22 -14.41 -26.77
N ARG A 578 10.37 -13.39 -26.73
CA ARG A 578 9.63 -12.98 -25.53
C ARG A 578 8.18 -12.64 -25.88
N THR A 579 7.34 -12.60 -24.86
CA THR A 579 5.91 -12.28 -24.97
C THR A 579 5.66 -10.84 -24.56
N TRP A 580 4.72 -10.19 -25.23
CA TRP A 580 4.17 -8.88 -24.89
C TRP A 580 2.67 -8.99 -24.61
N GLY A 581 2.20 -8.27 -23.60
CA GLY A 581 0.78 -8.23 -23.22
C GLY A 581 0.48 -7.11 -22.23
N GLY A 582 -0.65 -6.42 -22.42
CA GLY A 582 -1.10 -5.37 -21.50
C GLY A 582 -0.09 -4.22 -21.30
N GLY A 583 0.82 -4.02 -22.26
CA GLY A 583 1.89 -3.01 -22.20
C GLY A 583 3.13 -3.42 -21.40
N THR A 584 3.24 -4.68 -20.98
CA THR A 584 4.42 -5.26 -20.31
C THR A 584 4.98 -6.43 -21.11
N LYS A 585 6.20 -6.87 -20.76
CA LYS A 585 6.92 -7.96 -21.44
C LYS A 585 7.33 -9.06 -20.46
N SER A 586 7.46 -10.28 -20.96
CA SER A 586 8.07 -11.38 -20.22
C SER A 586 9.60 -11.38 -20.37
N GLU A 587 10.26 -12.22 -19.56
CA GLU A 587 11.67 -12.56 -19.75
C GLU A 587 11.90 -13.27 -21.10
N TRP A 588 13.13 -13.17 -21.60
CA TRP A 588 13.52 -13.81 -22.85
C TRP A 588 13.68 -15.33 -22.69
N THR A 589 13.40 -16.08 -23.76
CA THR A 589 13.90 -17.46 -23.90
C THR A 589 15.41 -17.52 -24.04
N ASP A 590 15.96 -18.71 -23.79
CA ASP A 590 17.34 -19.01 -24.14
C ASP A 590 17.61 -18.79 -25.64
N TYR A 591 18.85 -18.44 -25.96
CA TYR A 591 19.28 -18.29 -27.35
C TYR A 591 19.35 -19.64 -28.08
N GLN A 592 18.82 -19.69 -29.30
CA GLN A 592 19.01 -20.77 -30.27
C GLN A 592 19.98 -20.30 -31.36
N LEU A 593 20.93 -21.16 -31.75
CA LEU A 593 21.93 -20.88 -32.78
C LEU A 593 21.56 -21.54 -34.10
N LEU A 594 21.51 -20.75 -35.17
CA LEU A 594 21.10 -21.20 -36.50
C LEU A 594 22.04 -20.63 -37.57
N THR A 595 22.37 -21.41 -38.59
CA THR A 595 23.11 -20.92 -39.77
C THR A 595 22.13 -20.66 -40.89
N ALA A 596 22.04 -19.41 -41.34
CA ALA A 596 21.25 -19.04 -42.50
C ALA A 596 21.85 -19.70 -43.74
N VAL A 597 21.07 -20.54 -44.42
CA VAL A 597 21.51 -21.32 -45.58
C VAL A 597 20.46 -21.16 -46.66
N ALA A 598 20.81 -20.40 -47.71
CA ALA A 598 19.89 -20.03 -48.76
C ALA A 598 19.60 -21.19 -49.74
N ASP A 599 20.59 -22.05 -50.00
CA ASP A 599 20.43 -23.31 -50.71
C ASP A 599 21.02 -24.48 -49.90
N PRO A 600 20.18 -25.30 -49.26
CA PRO A 600 20.65 -26.46 -48.50
C PRO A 600 20.99 -27.66 -49.38
N THR A 601 20.62 -27.65 -50.66
CA THR A 601 20.76 -28.80 -51.56
C THR A 601 22.14 -28.77 -52.21
N PRO A 602 23.00 -29.79 -52.02
CA PRO A 602 24.25 -29.89 -52.77
C PRO A 602 24.00 -29.99 -54.27
N PRO A 603 24.93 -29.50 -55.12
CA PRO A 603 24.90 -29.81 -56.54
C PRO A 603 25.25 -31.29 -56.78
N GLY A 604 25.12 -31.78 -58.01
CA GLY A 604 25.68 -33.07 -58.39
C GLY A 604 27.22 -33.12 -58.23
N PRO A 605 27.84 -34.31 -58.11
CA PRO A 605 29.30 -34.42 -58.17
C PRO A 605 29.81 -34.04 -59.56
N VAL A 606 31.05 -33.58 -59.65
CA VAL A 606 31.73 -33.38 -60.94
C VAL A 606 31.94 -34.72 -61.65
N THR A 607 32.06 -34.72 -62.98
CA THR A 607 32.38 -35.92 -63.77
C THR A 607 33.64 -35.71 -64.59
N ASP A 608 34.13 -36.78 -65.25
CA ASP A 608 35.29 -36.74 -66.17
C ASP A 608 36.54 -36.10 -65.55
N VAL A 609 36.73 -36.35 -64.25
CA VAL A 609 37.86 -35.83 -63.48
C VAL A 609 39.15 -36.46 -64.00
N THR A 610 40.08 -35.62 -64.45
CA THR A 610 41.40 -36.00 -64.92
C THR A 610 42.46 -35.07 -64.32
N VAL A 611 43.67 -35.60 -64.19
CA VAL A 611 44.85 -34.84 -63.77
C VAL A 611 45.96 -35.03 -64.81
N THR A 612 46.57 -33.91 -65.22
CA THR A 612 47.75 -33.90 -66.08
C THR A 612 48.93 -33.38 -65.28
N GLU A 613 49.94 -34.23 -65.11
CA GLU A 613 51.15 -33.97 -64.33
C GLU A 613 52.10 -33.02 -65.06
N GLY A 614 52.85 -32.20 -64.32
CA GLY A 614 53.90 -31.34 -64.85
C GLY A 614 54.94 -31.00 -63.79
N THR A 615 56.05 -30.37 -64.20
CA THR A 615 57.14 -30.05 -63.25
C THR A 615 56.68 -29.00 -62.25
N GLY A 616 56.63 -29.36 -60.97
CA GLY A 616 56.14 -28.53 -59.85
C GLY A 616 54.67 -28.13 -59.95
N GLN A 617 53.85 -28.81 -60.76
CA GLN A 617 52.44 -28.46 -60.98
C GLN A 617 51.56 -29.66 -61.36
N ALA A 618 50.25 -29.53 -61.15
CA ALA A 618 49.25 -30.46 -61.66
C ALA A 618 48.05 -29.70 -62.23
N LEU A 619 47.64 -30.02 -63.46
CA LEU A 619 46.45 -29.48 -64.10
C LEU A 619 45.27 -30.43 -63.90
N PHE A 620 44.25 -29.98 -63.20
CA PHE A 620 43.02 -30.72 -62.98
C PHE A 620 41.97 -30.27 -64.00
N GLN A 621 41.28 -31.21 -64.63
CA GLN A 621 40.15 -30.94 -65.52
C GLN A 621 38.95 -31.78 -65.08
N TRP A 622 37.76 -31.20 -65.15
CA TRP A 622 36.51 -31.87 -64.82
C TRP A 622 35.34 -31.29 -65.63
N THR A 623 34.25 -32.04 -65.68
CA THR A 623 32.95 -31.54 -66.16
C THR A 623 32.10 -31.16 -64.96
N ALA A 624 31.66 -29.90 -64.91
CA ALA A 624 30.72 -29.43 -63.89
C ALA A 624 29.38 -30.19 -64.01
N PRO A 625 28.73 -30.55 -62.90
CA PRO A 625 27.43 -31.23 -62.92
C PRO A 625 26.38 -30.42 -63.70
N ASN A 626 25.44 -31.13 -64.33
CA ASN A 626 24.22 -30.51 -64.87
C ASN A 626 23.22 -30.22 -63.74
N SER A 627 23.60 -29.31 -62.85
CA SER A 627 22.78 -28.87 -61.71
C SER A 627 22.71 -27.36 -61.73
N SER A 628 21.50 -26.80 -61.75
CA SER A 628 21.27 -25.35 -61.82
C SER A 628 21.84 -24.59 -60.61
N ASN A 629 22.12 -25.29 -59.51
CA ASN A 629 22.71 -24.74 -58.30
C ASN A 629 24.23 -24.96 -58.19
N TYR A 630 24.90 -25.50 -59.22
CA TYR A 630 26.36 -25.54 -59.24
C TYR A 630 26.94 -24.13 -59.29
N PHE A 631 27.94 -23.88 -58.45
CA PHE A 631 28.57 -22.57 -58.32
C PHE A 631 30.09 -22.63 -58.52
N ALA A 632 30.75 -23.62 -57.94
CA ALA A 632 32.19 -23.79 -58.02
C ALA A 632 32.63 -25.22 -57.73
N CYS A 633 33.87 -25.54 -58.06
CA CYS A 633 34.56 -26.76 -57.66
C CYS A 633 35.72 -26.42 -56.71
N ARG A 634 35.75 -27.08 -55.55
CA ARG A 634 36.85 -27.02 -54.59
C ARG A 634 37.81 -28.19 -54.83
N LEU A 635 39.09 -27.89 -54.93
CA LEU A 635 40.16 -28.86 -55.13
C LEU A 635 40.89 -29.08 -53.82
N TYR A 636 40.92 -30.33 -53.35
CA TYR A 636 41.63 -30.74 -52.15
C TYR A 636 42.77 -31.68 -52.49
N LEU A 637 43.93 -31.53 -51.83
CA LEU A 637 45.11 -32.38 -52.01
C LEU A 637 45.52 -33.07 -50.72
N ASN A 638 46.04 -34.30 -50.82
CA ASN A 638 46.66 -35.05 -49.74
C ASN A 638 47.81 -35.91 -50.28
N THR A 639 48.78 -36.26 -49.45
CA THR A 639 49.88 -37.20 -49.78
C THR A 639 49.52 -38.65 -49.45
N VAL A 640 48.36 -38.87 -48.85
CA VAL A 640 47.80 -40.20 -48.59
C VAL A 640 46.44 -40.35 -49.27
N ASN A 641 46.05 -41.58 -49.63
CA ASN A 641 44.78 -41.89 -50.28
C ASN A 641 43.58 -41.79 -49.31
N SER A 642 43.34 -40.60 -48.76
CA SER A 642 42.27 -40.29 -47.82
C SER A 642 41.84 -38.84 -47.99
N PHE A 643 40.54 -38.61 -48.19
CA PHE A 643 39.98 -37.26 -48.15
C PHE A 643 40.07 -36.65 -46.75
N SER A 644 40.03 -37.49 -45.71
CA SER A 644 40.31 -37.03 -44.34
C SER A 644 41.76 -36.59 -44.24
N GLY A 645 41.98 -35.33 -43.84
CA GLY A 645 43.28 -34.67 -43.80
C GLY A 645 43.69 -33.96 -45.10
N ALA A 646 42.87 -34.02 -46.16
CA ALA A 646 43.16 -33.29 -47.40
C ALA A 646 43.00 -31.76 -47.20
N SER A 647 43.92 -31.00 -47.78
CA SER A 647 43.97 -29.54 -47.69
C SER A 647 43.34 -28.90 -48.94
N LEU A 648 42.49 -27.88 -48.75
CA LEU A 648 41.92 -27.11 -49.85
C LEU A 648 43.03 -26.29 -50.52
N VAL A 649 43.24 -26.49 -51.82
CA VAL A 649 44.30 -25.79 -52.58
C VAL A 649 43.77 -24.82 -53.62
N ALA A 650 42.54 -25.00 -54.11
CA ALA A 650 41.87 -24.03 -54.98
C ALA A 650 40.35 -24.12 -54.91
N THR A 651 39.68 -23.03 -55.27
CA THR A 651 38.25 -22.99 -55.60
C THR A 651 38.12 -22.35 -56.97
N GLU A 652 37.53 -23.07 -57.93
CA GLU A 652 37.32 -22.60 -59.30
C GLU A 652 35.83 -22.38 -59.55
N TYR A 653 35.45 -21.19 -60.04
CA TYR A 653 34.05 -20.81 -60.26
C TYR A 653 33.67 -21.02 -61.72
N GLY A 654 32.54 -21.68 -61.97
CA GLY A 654 32.11 -21.99 -63.34
C GLY A 654 30.60 -22.21 -63.46
N PRO A 655 30.04 -22.14 -64.67
CA PRO A 655 28.63 -22.43 -64.90
C PRO A 655 28.36 -23.95 -64.92
N PRO A 656 27.10 -24.38 -64.70
CA PRO A 656 26.70 -25.78 -64.81
C PRO A 656 27.00 -26.38 -66.20
N SER A 657 27.26 -27.68 -66.25
CA SER A 657 27.54 -28.46 -67.48
C SER A 657 28.76 -28.01 -68.31
N ALA A 658 29.58 -27.09 -67.82
CA ALA A 658 30.80 -26.68 -68.50
C ALA A 658 31.98 -27.61 -68.17
N ILE A 659 32.86 -27.82 -69.15
CA ILE A 659 34.19 -28.38 -68.89
C ILE A 659 35.04 -27.26 -68.33
N ASP A 660 35.69 -27.52 -67.20
CA ASP A 660 36.50 -26.55 -66.47
C ASP A 660 37.84 -27.17 -66.08
N GLN A 661 38.84 -26.32 -65.85
CA GLN A 661 40.18 -26.76 -65.51
C GLN A 661 40.92 -25.77 -64.60
N ARG A 662 41.75 -26.29 -63.70
CA ARG A 662 42.56 -25.49 -62.78
C ARG A 662 43.93 -26.11 -62.59
N ALA A 663 44.98 -25.32 -62.85
CA ALA A 663 46.36 -25.68 -62.50
C ALA A 663 46.66 -25.32 -61.05
N ILE A 664 47.28 -26.25 -60.33
CA ILE A 664 47.89 -26.03 -59.02
C ILE A 664 49.41 -25.98 -59.22
N LEU A 665 50.03 -24.88 -58.80
CA LEU A 665 51.46 -24.61 -58.98
C LEU A 665 52.19 -24.69 -57.64
N GLY A 666 53.51 -24.91 -57.68
CA GLY A 666 54.37 -24.90 -56.50
C GLY A 666 54.21 -26.15 -55.63
N LEU A 667 53.90 -27.29 -56.27
CA LEU A 667 53.89 -28.59 -55.61
C LEU A 667 55.31 -29.16 -55.59
N ASP A 668 55.71 -29.77 -54.47
CA ASP A 668 56.99 -30.47 -54.35
C ASP A 668 56.95 -31.80 -55.11
N ASP A 669 58.13 -32.36 -55.41
CA ASP A 669 58.24 -33.71 -56.00
C ASP A 669 57.65 -34.77 -55.04
N GLY A 670 56.72 -35.58 -55.53
CA GLY A 670 56.06 -36.61 -54.72
C GLY A 670 54.71 -37.12 -55.23
N ASP A 671 54.19 -38.13 -54.51
CA ASP A 671 52.88 -38.76 -54.76
C ASP A 671 51.76 -37.96 -54.09
N TYR A 672 50.73 -37.62 -54.86
CA TYR A 672 49.55 -36.90 -54.39
C TYR A 672 48.24 -37.60 -54.76
N TYR A 673 47.22 -37.32 -53.97
CA TYR A 673 45.82 -37.68 -54.20
C TYR A 673 45.00 -36.38 -54.17
N ALA A 674 44.11 -36.20 -55.15
CA ALA A 674 43.22 -35.05 -55.19
C ALA A 674 41.75 -35.46 -55.13
N TRP A 675 40.94 -34.57 -54.59
CA TRP A 675 39.48 -34.67 -54.59
C TRP A 675 38.88 -33.37 -55.09
N LEU A 676 38.01 -33.49 -56.09
CA LEU A 676 37.24 -32.39 -56.62
C LEU A 676 35.84 -32.43 -56.01
N VAL A 677 35.41 -31.32 -55.44
CA VAL A 677 34.16 -31.20 -54.69
C VAL A 677 33.35 -30.03 -55.26
N ALA A 678 32.30 -30.35 -56.00
CA ALA A 678 31.33 -29.34 -56.43
C ALA A 678 30.64 -28.71 -55.20
N ILE A 679 30.41 -27.40 -55.24
CA ILE A 679 29.66 -26.66 -54.21
C ILE A 679 28.59 -25.78 -54.86
N ASN A 680 27.50 -25.53 -54.14
CA ASN A 680 26.54 -24.49 -54.50
C ASN A 680 26.97 -23.10 -53.96
N SER A 681 26.16 -22.07 -54.22
CA SER A 681 26.42 -20.70 -53.77
C SER A 681 26.45 -20.56 -52.24
N SER A 682 25.74 -21.43 -51.53
CA SER A 682 25.75 -21.51 -50.06
C SER A 682 26.89 -22.39 -49.51
N GLY A 683 27.81 -22.84 -50.36
CA GLY A 683 28.97 -23.63 -49.98
C GLY A 683 28.67 -25.06 -49.57
N ARG A 684 27.48 -25.60 -49.88
CA ARG A 684 27.11 -27.01 -49.61
C ARG A 684 27.83 -27.94 -50.60
N PRO A 685 28.68 -28.85 -50.09
CA PRO A 685 29.47 -29.72 -50.94
C PRO A 685 28.69 -30.93 -51.43
N ALA A 686 28.92 -31.29 -52.69
CA ALA A 686 28.59 -32.59 -53.25
C ALA A 686 29.54 -33.68 -52.73
N SER A 687 29.27 -34.93 -53.10
CA SER A 687 30.23 -36.02 -52.88
C SER A 687 31.57 -35.74 -53.57
N ALA A 688 32.67 -35.94 -52.85
CA ALA A 688 34.02 -35.75 -53.36
C ALA A 688 34.36 -36.80 -54.44
N VAL A 689 34.95 -36.36 -55.54
CA VAL A 689 35.37 -37.23 -56.65
C VAL A 689 36.89 -37.30 -56.70
N PRO A 690 37.49 -38.49 -56.47
CA PRO A 690 38.94 -38.64 -56.46
C PRO A 690 39.52 -38.65 -57.88
N THR A 691 40.73 -38.09 -58.05
CA THR A 691 41.53 -38.23 -59.29
C THR A 691 42.26 -39.56 -59.39
N GLY A 692 42.40 -40.27 -58.27
CA GLY A 692 43.43 -41.32 -58.12
C GLY A 692 44.80 -40.72 -57.75
N SER A 693 45.81 -41.58 -57.67
CA SER A 693 47.21 -41.17 -57.41
C SER A 693 47.81 -40.52 -58.66
N PHE A 694 48.60 -39.47 -58.47
CA PHE A 694 49.40 -38.85 -59.52
C PHE A 694 50.72 -38.33 -58.93
N VAL A 695 51.73 -38.18 -59.77
CA VAL A 695 53.09 -37.82 -59.38
C VAL A 695 53.43 -36.42 -59.89
N VAL A 696 53.90 -35.55 -59.01
CA VAL A 696 54.51 -34.27 -59.40
C VAL A 696 56.01 -34.47 -59.46
N THR A 697 56.67 -33.97 -60.52
CA THR A 697 58.13 -34.09 -60.74
C THR A 697 58.85 -32.76 -60.71
#